data_AF-A0A9D4I596-F1
#
_entry.id   AF-A0A9D4I596-F1
#
_cell.length_a   1.000
_cell.length_b   1.000
_cell.length_c   1.000
_cell.angle_alpha   90.00
_cell.angle_beta   90.00
_cell.angle_gamma   90.00
#
_symmetry.space_group_name_H-M   'P 1'
#
loop_
_entity.id
_entity.type
_entity.pdbx_description
1 polymer ?
#
loop_
_entity_poly.entity_id
_entity_poly.type
_entity_poly.pdbx_seq_one_letter_code
_entity_poly.pdbx_strand_id
1 'polypeptide(L)'
;MSAKKAPTREAAKRKSTANNEDSNIKSHKAEKKVRPCSKTSCPATAPICFARSSQLCCGNGYTSRWYHITAGEHFCNECFEHFYRSYKDGYDIYMSWKRLWTQYGNTDHSIRSYMVDQVLPYWVECNLCHKWRSVFRETDISPKFLKSYVCTKVLKHQSQAEACEAPEDFRVEMTKEVYLWPIHISCNQYLKNSIYAPYVRDFVLDSVGISPSDTSVHKYPDGVFEVRPYMQPFQYDDPIALALPPDQLSDEELLYFPEFHGIYLRYYLIIRNTILVLWCLDVKSYVTLDRVMTYINLRGLSRIWLTLHVQRLLLFLTLKGYINSGVASLPKDVSFIQGLAEEQKHPVIIIGGGIAGLSAARQLTNLGVKVKVLEAGSQIGGRAVDRNSSFPTQSYLVVGCQNNPLVVMCKQLDIPIMELGDSCPLLTDSGEVIDDKTDRRMQFHFEAMLDINKQLCKDLEKDTSLMDRFTHLHTQFKDESGINFDKMEEHLLQFHMSNLEYACGSSLDAVSALHWDQNEDMPQFQGPPVMLQGDMKAVLDRLAEGIDVCNDCKVTGVDYSGKDILVSAGSEEFTASKVIVSVPLSILKAGSIQFTPALPDYKTSSLGIGHVEKVLLKFESPFWKDRVKTSNMFGCVQTGFSFRGMFDVFYDISNKEEYMLSTFISGKAIETLRQKSDKEVADMCVECLKNMFKDASFPTAFYVSRWYSTADIGMAYSFIPVNAGANAFNNMQEDVQEKIYFAGEATHSQFPQTLTGAYMSGVREAEKIYRALVDVT
;
A
#
# COMPACT_ATOMS: atom_id res chain seq x y z
N MET A 1 60.01 -12.44 57.51
CA MET A 1 60.34 -12.91 58.88
C MET A 1 59.27 -13.89 59.35
N SER A 2 59.74 -15.08 59.71
CA SER A 2 59.15 -16.10 60.60
C SER A 2 57.75 -16.69 60.33
N ALA A 3 57.81 -17.95 59.88
CA ALA A 3 56.80 -18.99 60.00
C ALA A 3 56.56 -19.45 61.46
N LYS A 4 55.40 -20.09 61.73
CA LYS A 4 55.18 -21.33 62.54
C LYS A 4 53.67 -21.48 62.85
N LYS A 5 53.00 -22.52 62.34
CA LYS A 5 52.76 -23.88 62.90
C LYS A 5 51.40 -23.99 63.61
N ALA A 6 50.59 -24.92 63.14
CA ALA A 6 49.39 -25.47 63.79
C ALA A 6 49.73 -26.23 65.09
N PRO A 7 48.70 -26.58 65.88
CA PRO A 7 48.52 -28.00 66.15
C PRO A 7 47.06 -28.50 66.11
N THR A 8 46.99 -29.83 66.02
CA THR A 8 45.86 -30.75 65.81
C THR A 8 45.17 -31.23 67.10
N ARG A 9 43.90 -31.68 66.90
CA ARG A 9 43.16 -32.82 67.52
C ARG A 9 42.89 -32.84 69.02
N GLU A 10 41.61 -33.04 69.37
CA GLU A 10 41.20 -34.25 70.12
C GLU A 10 39.70 -34.58 69.96
N ALA A 11 39.40 -35.88 70.08
CA ALA A 11 38.11 -36.50 69.83
C ALA A 11 37.44 -36.91 71.15
N ALA A 12 36.11 -36.86 71.21
CA ALA A 12 35.33 -37.57 72.23
C ALA A 12 34.19 -38.34 71.57
N LYS A 13 34.20 -39.65 71.78
CA LYS A 13 33.23 -40.66 71.34
C LYS A 13 32.30 -41.02 72.51
N ARG A 14 31.14 -41.60 72.15
CA ARG A 14 30.17 -42.40 72.96
C ARG A 14 29.07 -41.58 73.65
N LYS A 15 27.79 -41.97 73.60
CA LYS A 15 27.23 -43.33 73.76
C LYS A 15 25.84 -43.45 73.11
N SER A 16 25.57 -44.63 72.56
CA SER A 16 24.26 -45.12 72.12
C SER A 16 23.43 -45.60 73.30
N THR A 17 22.12 -45.31 73.29
CA THR A 17 21.09 -46.11 73.98
C THR A 17 19.84 -46.09 73.12
N ALA A 18 19.48 -47.26 72.61
CA ALA A 18 18.16 -47.54 72.06
C ALA A 18 17.21 -47.84 73.21
N ASN A 19 15.95 -47.41 73.09
CA ASN A 19 14.80 -48.11 73.65
C ASN A 19 13.52 -47.73 72.89
N ASN A 20 12.63 -48.71 72.85
CA ASN A 20 11.54 -48.96 71.91
C ASN A 20 10.34 -48.00 71.98
N GLU A 21 9.68 -47.95 70.81
CA GLU A 21 8.24 -47.97 70.54
C GLU A 21 7.29 -47.23 71.51
N ASP A 22 6.63 -46.20 70.99
CA ASP A 22 5.17 -46.24 70.97
C ASP A 22 4.56 -45.36 69.87
N SER A 23 3.54 -45.93 69.24
CA SER A 23 2.81 -45.43 68.10
C SER A 23 2.02 -44.15 68.39
N ASN A 24 2.13 -43.13 67.52
CA ASN A 24 0.98 -42.31 67.19
C ASN A 24 1.14 -41.63 65.82
N ILE A 25 0.43 -42.20 64.85
CA ILE A 25 0.20 -41.65 63.52
C ILE A 25 -0.64 -40.38 63.69
N LYS A 26 -0.03 -39.21 63.49
CA LYS A 26 -0.76 -37.99 63.11
C LYS A 26 -0.39 -37.63 61.68
N SER A 27 -1.34 -37.86 60.78
CA SER A 27 -1.32 -37.42 59.39
C SER A 27 -1.29 -35.89 59.31
N HIS A 28 -0.11 -35.30 59.32
CA HIS A 28 0.06 -33.93 58.86
C HIS A 28 -0.02 -33.91 57.33
N LYS A 29 -1.22 -33.69 56.77
CA LYS A 29 -1.31 -33.05 55.45
C LYS A 29 -0.77 -31.64 55.62
N ALA A 30 0.52 -31.45 55.38
CA ALA A 30 1.11 -30.12 55.30
C ALA A 30 0.42 -29.36 54.16
N GLU A 31 -0.30 -28.28 54.49
CA GLU A 31 -0.81 -27.34 53.49
C GLU A 31 0.38 -26.86 52.64
N LYS A 32 0.30 -27.09 51.33
CA LYS A 32 1.31 -26.56 50.40
C LYS A 32 1.29 -25.04 50.52
N LYS A 33 2.36 -24.45 51.06
CA LYS A 33 2.54 -22.99 51.10
C LYS A 33 2.61 -22.47 49.66
N VAL A 34 1.51 -21.96 49.12
CA VAL A 34 1.48 -21.29 47.82
C VAL A 34 1.81 -19.83 48.01
N ARG A 35 2.75 -19.30 47.24
CA ARG A 35 3.09 -17.88 47.23
C ARG A 35 2.43 -17.21 46.02
N PRO A 36 1.66 -16.12 46.18
CA PRO A 36 1.06 -15.40 45.06
C PRO A 36 2.12 -14.62 44.25
N CYS A 37 1.73 -14.17 43.06
CA CYS A 37 2.55 -13.27 42.25
C CYS A 37 2.75 -11.91 42.96
N SER A 38 3.95 -11.33 42.86
CA SER A 38 4.27 -10.02 43.46
C SER A 38 3.89 -8.83 42.58
N LYS A 39 3.39 -9.05 41.35
CA LYS A 39 2.96 -7.97 40.46
C LYS A 39 1.59 -7.48 40.93
N THR A 40 1.49 -6.16 41.13
CA THR A 40 0.23 -5.50 41.52
C THR A 40 -0.91 -5.88 40.57
N SER A 41 -2.06 -6.22 41.13
CA SER A 41 -3.29 -6.58 40.42
C SER A 41 -3.17 -7.82 39.51
N CYS A 42 -2.14 -8.65 39.64
CA CYS A 42 -2.08 -9.92 38.91
C CYS A 42 -3.16 -10.88 39.46
N PRO A 43 -4.02 -11.47 38.62
CA PRO A 43 -5.08 -12.38 39.08
C PRO A 43 -4.57 -13.77 39.48
N ALA A 44 -3.29 -14.08 39.23
CA ALA A 44 -2.71 -15.39 39.53
C ALA A 44 -2.43 -15.58 41.05
N THR A 45 -3.38 -16.18 41.74
CA THR A 45 -3.28 -16.54 43.18
C THR A 45 -2.40 -17.78 43.41
N ALA A 46 -2.33 -18.68 42.44
CA ALA A 46 -1.49 -19.87 42.46
C ALA A 46 -0.68 -20.01 41.14
N PRO A 47 0.42 -19.25 40.97
CA PRO A 47 1.22 -19.29 39.75
C PRO A 47 1.86 -20.66 39.52
N ILE A 48 2.08 -21.00 38.25
CA ILE A 48 2.75 -22.23 37.83
C ILE A 48 3.95 -21.85 36.96
N CYS A 49 5.10 -22.47 37.22
CA CYS A 49 6.31 -22.27 36.44
C CYS A 49 6.17 -22.90 35.05
N PHE A 50 6.10 -22.08 34.00
CA PHE A 50 6.11 -22.56 32.61
C PHE A 50 7.48 -23.09 32.19
N ALA A 51 8.56 -22.56 32.76
CA ALA A 51 9.92 -22.80 32.28
C ALA A 51 10.37 -24.25 32.52
N ARG A 52 10.17 -24.77 33.74
CA ARG A 52 10.60 -26.13 34.14
C ARG A 52 12.05 -26.48 33.72
N SER A 53 12.93 -25.49 33.65
CA SER A 53 14.32 -25.66 33.16
C SER A 53 15.27 -26.15 34.23
N SER A 54 14.99 -25.84 35.51
CA SER A 54 15.79 -26.30 36.64
C SER A 54 15.28 -27.64 37.16
N GLN A 55 16.19 -28.54 37.54
CA GLN A 55 15.83 -29.76 38.30
C GLN A 55 15.15 -29.44 39.65
N LEU A 56 15.39 -28.24 40.18
CA LEU A 56 14.78 -27.71 41.41
C LEU A 56 13.54 -26.85 41.13
N CYS A 57 12.96 -26.92 39.93
CA CYS A 57 11.76 -26.17 39.59
C CYS A 57 10.64 -26.46 40.60
N CYS A 58 10.02 -25.41 41.16
CA CYS A 58 8.95 -25.59 42.13
C CYS A 58 7.63 -26.09 41.51
N GLY A 59 7.49 -26.07 40.18
CA GLY A 59 6.25 -26.42 39.50
C GLY A 59 5.12 -25.47 39.87
N ASN A 60 4.16 -25.94 40.69
CA ASN A 60 3.10 -25.15 41.31
C ASN A 60 3.27 -24.97 42.83
N GLY A 61 4.46 -25.29 43.34
CA GLY A 61 4.83 -25.20 44.75
C GLY A 61 5.41 -23.84 45.14
N TYR A 62 6.01 -23.80 46.32
CA TYR A 62 6.62 -22.59 46.86
C TYR A 62 7.91 -22.22 46.11
N THR A 63 8.11 -20.92 45.89
CA THR A 63 9.38 -20.35 45.43
C THR A 63 9.65 -19.04 46.16
N SER A 64 10.91 -18.65 46.27
CA SER A 64 11.31 -17.38 46.90
C SER A 64 10.83 -16.15 46.11
N ARG A 65 10.52 -16.28 44.82
CA ARG A 65 9.98 -15.21 43.98
C ARG A 65 9.34 -15.78 42.72
N TRP A 66 8.17 -15.27 42.37
CA TRP A 66 7.58 -15.45 41.05
C TRP A 66 7.99 -14.32 40.12
N TYR A 67 8.50 -14.68 38.94
CA TYR A 67 8.77 -13.74 37.86
C TYR A 67 7.59 -13.76 36.91
N HIS A 68 6.90 -12.62 36.84
CA HIS A 68 5.72 -12.40 36.03
C HIS A 68 6.11 -12.07 34.59
N ILE A 69 5.36 -12.62 33.62
CA ILE A 69 5.43 -12.26 32.19
C ILE A 69 4.07 -11.70 31.76
N THR A 70 3.00 -12.47 31.93
CA THR A 70 1.59 -12.09 31.74
C THR A 70 0.74 -12.62 32.90
N ALA A 71 -0.55 -12.27 32.95
CA ALA A 71 -1.50 -12.79 33.95
C ALA A 71 -1.56 -14.33 34.01
N GLY A 72 -1.27 -15.03 32.90
CA GLY A 72 -1.28 -16.50 32.82
C GLY A 72 0.10 -17.18 32.83
N GLU A 73 1.20 -16.40 32.85
CA GLU A 73 2.55 -16.91 32.58
C GLU A 73 3.57 -16.39 33.59
N HIS A 74 4.12 -17.32 34.38
CA HIS A 74 5.08 -17.05 35.43
C HIS A 74 6.20 -18.10 35.42
N PHE A 75 7.38 -17.73 35.91
CA PHE A 75 8.46 -18.67 36.17
C PHE A 75 9.08 -18.46 37.56
N CYS A 76 9.55 -19.55 38.15
CA CYS A 76 10.01 -19.57 39.54
C CYS A 76 11.47 -19.11 39.67
N ASN A 77 11.88 -18.72 40.87
CA ASN A 77 13.23 -18.25 41.15
C ASN A 77 14.30 -19.30 40.85
N GLU A 78 14.01 -20.57 41.05
CA GLU A 78 14.93 -21.68 40.80
C GLU A 78 15.23 -21.83 39.30
N CYS A 79 14.25 -21.53 38.44
CA CYS A 79 14.46 -21.46 36.98
C CYS A 79 15.14 -20.15 36.57
N PHE A 80 14.89 -19.03 37.27
CA PHE A 80 15.65 -17.79 37.06
C PHE A 80 17.15 -18.00 37.34
N GLU A 81 17.48 -18.57 38.50
CA GLU A 81 18.87 -18.79 38.92
C GLU A 81 19.61 -19.79 38.03
N HIS A 82 18.91 -20.75 37.43
CA HIS A 82 19.49 -21.70 36.48
C HIS A 82 20.18 -21.01 35.29
N PHE A 83 19.64 -19.89 34.81
CA PHE A 83 20.24 -19.11 33.72
C PHE A 83 21.05 -17.91 34.22
N TYR A 84 20.74 -17.38 35.41
CA TYR A 84 21.39 -16.18 35.94
C TYR A 84 22.72 -16.45 36.64
N ARG A 85 22.89 -17.59 37.32
CA ARG A 85 24.08 -17.90 38.13
C ARG A 85 25.15 -18.57 37.28
N SER A 86 26.36 -18.02 37.27
CA SER A 86 27.49 -18.49 36.44
C SER A 86 27.91 -19.95 36.65
N TYR A 87 27.58 -20.55 37.79
CA TYR A 87 27.90 -21.95 38.11
C TYR A 87 26.78 -22.94 37.78
N LYS A 88 25.69 -22.49 37.14
CA LYS A 88 24.56 -23.34 36.72
C LYS A 88 24.62 -23.62 35.22
N ASP A 89 24.16 -24.80 34.83
CA ASP A 89 24.24 -25.31 33.46
C ASP A 89 23.58 -24.40 32.40
N GLY A 90 22.56 -23.63 32.78
CA GLY A 90 21.86 -22.73 31.86
C GLY A 90 22.61 -21.43 31.55
N TYR A 91 23.63 -21.07 32.31
CA TYR A 91 24.30 -19.77 32.19
C TYR A 91 24.95 -19.55 30.83
N ASP A 92 25.69 -20.54 30.33
CA ASP A 92 26.38 -20.43 29.03
C ASP A 92 25.41 -20.35 27.85
N ILE A 93 24.24 -21.00 27.97
CA ILE A 93 23.16 -20.92 26.99
C ILE A 93 22.60 -19.49 26.94
N TYR A 94 22.31 -18.92 28.11
CA TYR A 94 21.83 -17.54 28.20
C TYR A 94 22.88 -16.53 27.73
N MET A 95 24.15 -16.71 28.07
CA MET A 95 25.22 -15.80 27.64
C MET A 95 25.45 -15.86 26.13
N SER A 96 25.33 -17.03 25.51
CA SER A 96 25.37 -17.17 24.05
C SER A 96 24.23 -16.40 23.38
N TRP A 97 22.99 -16.56 23.88
CA TRP A 97 21.84 -15.78 23.41
C TRP A 97 22.03 -14.27 23.62
N LYS A 98 22.53 -13.87 24.79
CA LYS A 98 22.73 -12.46 25.15
C LYS A 98 23.72 -11.78 24.20
N ARG A 99 24.79 -12.48 23.79
CA ARG A 99 25.76 -11.97 22.80
C ARG A 99 25.09 -11.71 21.45
N LEU A 100 24.30 -12.66 20.94
CA LEU A 100 23.53 -12.47 19.71
C LEU A 100 22.57 -11.29 19.83
N TRP A 101 21.87 -11.20 20.97
CA TRP A 101 20.94 -10.11 21.21
C TRP A 101 21.62 -8.74 21.21
N THR A 102 22.78 -8.62 21.84
CA THR A 102 23.57 -7.37 21.84
C THR A 102 24.08 -7.00 20.45
N GLN A 103 24.30 -7.98 19.57
CA GLN A 103 24.78 -7.73 18.22
C GLN A 103 23.68 -7.23 17.28
N TYR A 104 22.44 -7.72 17.42
CA TYR A 104 21.36 -7.50 16.44
C TYR A 104 20.13 -6.78 17.00
N GLY A 105 20.12 -6.45 18.30
CA GLY A 105 19.00 -5.80 18.98
C GLY A 105 19.43 -4.66 19.89
N ASN A 106 18.50 -3.73 20.13
CA ASN A 106 18.68 -2.57 20.99
C ASN A 106 17.91 -2.64 22.32
N THR A 107 17.08 -3.66 22.54
CA THR A 107 16.29 -3.80 23.78
C THR A 107 17.00 -4.56 24.91
N ASP A 108 16.40 -4.51 26.12
CA ASP A 108 16.88 -5.24 27.29
C ASP A 108 16.98 -6.75 27.02
N HIS A 109 18.18 -7.28 27.26
CA HIS A 109 18.56 -8.68 27.14
C HIS A 109 18.54 -9.40 28.51
N SER A 110 17.55 -9.10 29.36
CA SER A 110 17.38 -9.71 30.67
C SER A 110 17.00 -11.19 30.60
N ILE A 111 17.07 -11.89 31.74
CA ILE A 111 16.55 -13.26 31.88
C ILE A 111 15.07 -13.33 31.54
N ARG A 112 14.27 -12.26 31.77
CA ARG A 112 12.86 -12.26 31.37
C ARG A 112 12.72 -12.28 29.85
N SER A 113 13.48 -11.43 29.15
CA SER A 113 13.51 -11.39 27.69
C SER A 113 13.95 -12.74 27.11
N TYR A 114 14.99 -13.37 27.68
CA TYR A 114 15.40 -14.72 27.32
C TYR A 114 14.30 -15.76 27.53
N MET A 115 13.59 -15.71 28.67
CA MET A 115 12.51 -16.66 28.96
C MET A 115 11.37 -16.52 27.94
N VAL A 116 11.00 -15.30 27.59
CA VAL A 116 9.96 -15.04 26.58
C VAL A 116 10.41 -15.53 25.20
N ASP A 117 11.65 -15.25 24.82
CA ASP A 117 12.16 -15.51 23.49
C ASP A 117 12.50 -16.98 23.24
N GLN A 118 13.05 -17.70 24.23
CA GLN A 118 13.61 -19.05 24.05
C GLN A 118 12.84 -20.14 24.79
N VAL A 119 12.18 -19.82 25.91
CA VAL A 119 11.68 -20.84 26.86
C VAL A 119 10.16 -20.95 26.87
N LEU A 120 9.46 -19.84 26.68
CA LEU A 120 8.01 -19.75 26.83
C LEU A 120 7.26 -20.69 25.87
N PRO A 121 6.17 -21.33 26.35
CA PRO A 121 5.12 -22.00 25.59
C PRO A 121 4.94 -21.54 24.15
N TYR A 122 4.69 -22.40 23.17
CA TYR A 122 3.89 -21.97 22.01
C TYR A 122 2.42 -22.33 22.25
N TRP A 123 1.52 -21.58 21.64
CA TRP A 123 0.08 -21.83 21.65
C TRP A 123 -0.44 -21.97 20.22
N VAL A 124 -1.20 -23.02 19.96
CA VAL A 124 -1.70 -23.36 18.62
C VAL A 124 -3.17 -23.74 18.69
N GLU A 125 -3.94 -23.24 17.74
CA GLU A 125 -5.37 -23.52 17.58
C GLU A 125 -5.59 -24.81 16.77
N CYS A 126 -6.52 -25.65 17.22
CA CYS A 126 -6.91 -26.87 16.51
C CYS A 126 -7.76 -26.56 15.27
N ASN A 127 -7.35 -27.03 14.09
CA ASN A 127 -8.10 -26.86 12.83
C ASN A 127 -9.41 -27.69 12.72
N LEU A 128 -9.91 -28.24 13.83
CA LEU A 128 -11.13 -29.06 13.87
C LEU A 128 -12.13 -28.55 14.90
N CYS A 129 -11.67 -28.23 16.11
CA CYS A 129 -12.54 -27.75 17.19
C CYS A 129 -12.26 -26.30 17.62
N HIS A 130 -11.30 -25.61 16.99
CA HIS A 130 -10.93 -24.22 17.27
C HIS A 130 -10.47 -23.94 18.71
N LYS A 131 -10.20 -24.99 19.49
CA LYS A 131 -9.59 -24.83 20.82
C LYS A 131 -8.08 -24.67 20.73
N TRP A 132 -7.54 -23.76 21.52
CA TRP A 132 -6.14 -23.50 21.74
C TRP A 132 -5.49 -24.52 22.67
N ARG A 133 -4.25 -24.86 22.35
CA ARG A 133 -3.44 -25.82 23.10
C ARG A 133 -2.01 -25.30 23.22
N SER A 134 -1.43 -25.43 24.41
CA SER A 134 0.00 -25.22 24.59
C SER A 134 0.77 -26.42 24.03
N VAL A 135 1.81 -26.15 23.25
CA VAL A 135 2.73 -27.15 22.71
C VAL A 135 4.12 -26.98 23.33
N PHE A 136 4.94 -28.03 23.28
CA PHE A 136 6.29 -28.03 23.85
C PHE A 136 7.15 -26.91 23.22
N ARG A 137 8.02 -26.29 24.02
CA ARG A 137 8.83 -25.14 23.61
C ARG A 137 9.84 -25.46 22.51
N GLU A 138 10.20 -26.73 22.35
CA GLU A 138 11.09 -27.29 21.31
C GLU A 138 10.35 -27.63 20.01
N THR A 139 9.01 -27.50 19.98
CA THR A 139 8.22 -27.76 18.77
C THR A 139 8.60 -26.77 17.68
N ASP A 140 8.91 -27.27 16.49
CA ASP A 140 9.10 -26.43 15.30
C ASP A 140 7.75 -25.91 14.80
N ILE A 141 7.48 -24.62 15.05
CA ILE A 141 6.27 -23.93 14.63
C ILE A 141 6.46 -23.44 13.19
N SER A 142 6.34 -24.38 12.24
CA SER A 142 6.34 -24.08 10.82
C SER A 142 4.92 -23.85 10.27
N PRO A 143 4.76 -23.13 9.15
CA PRO A 143 3.49 -23.01 8.45
C PRO A 143 2.80 -24.36 8.19
N LYS A 144 3.58 -25.39 7.83
CA LYS A 144 3.09 -26.76 7.60
C LYS A 144 2.57 -27.40 8.89
N PHE A 145 3.23 -27.15 10.03
CA PHE A 145 2.79 -27.66 11.32
C PHE A 145 1.45 -27.03 11.73
N LEU A 146 1.34 -25.70 11.63
CA LEU A 146 0.15 -24.94 12.01
C LEU A 146 -1.08 -25.35 11.18
N LYS A 147 -0.95 -25.43 9.85
CA LYS A 147 -2.04 -25.85 8.94
C LYS A 147 -2.53 -27.28 9.16
N SER A 148 -1.69 -28.15 9.73
CA SER A 148 -2.03 -29.55 9.98
C SER A 148 -2.27 -29.86 11.46
N TYR A 149 -2.33 -28.84 12.32
CA TYR A 149 -2.42 -29.05 13.75
C TYR A 149 -3.83 -29.49 14.16
N VAL A 150 -3.87 -30.57 14.96
CA VAL A 150 -5.07 -31.08 15.62
C VAL A 150 -4.72 -31.50 17.05
N CYS A 151 -5.70 -31.52 17.96
CA CYS A 151 -5.47 -31.75 19.39
C CYS A 151 -4.70 -33.03 19.73
N THR A 152 -4.81 -34.10 18.93
CA THR A 152 -4.10 -35.38 19.13
C THR A 152 -2.59 -35.27 19.03
N LYS A 153 -2.04 -34.21 18.41
CA LYS A 153 -0.59 -33.97 18.41
C LYS A 153 -0.03 -33.71 19.81
N VAL A 154 -0.84 -33.17 20.72
CA VAL A 154 -0.49 -32.94 22.13
C VAL A 154 -1.09 -34.03 23.02
N LEU A 155 -2.35 -34.38 22.79
CA LEU A 155 -3.10 -35.38 23.55
C LEU A 155 -2.95 -36.76 22.89
N LYS A 156 -1.70 -37.24 22.77
CA LYS A 156 -1.31 -38.41 21.96
C LYS A 156 -1.97 -39.74 22.35
N HIS A 157 -2.56 -39.82 23.54
CA HIS A 157 -3.18 -41.03 24.08
C HIS A 157 -4.71 -41.03 23.99
N GLN A 158 -5.30 -40.03 23.35
CA GLN A 158 -6.75 -39.88 23.18
C GLN A 158 -7.11 -40.02 21.70
N SER A 159 -8.32 -40.50 21.42
CA SER A 159 -8.90 -40.41 20.08
C SER A 159 -9.10 -38.93 19.69
N GLN A 160 -9.28 -38.68 18.39
CA GLN A 160 -9.46 -37.30 17.91
C GLN A 160 -10.70 -36.62 18.50
N ALA A 161 -11.79 -37.35 18.69
CA ALA A 161 -13.00 -36.83 19.33
C ALA A 161 -12.74 -36.46 20.79
N GLU A 162 -12.17 -37.37 21.58
CA GLU A 162 -11.85 -37.14 23.00
C GLU A 162 -10.88 -35.96 23.19
N ALA A 163 -9.86 -35.86 22.33
CA ALA A 163 -8.89 -34.77 22.38
C ALA A 163 -9.51 -33.39 22.08
N CYS A 164 -10.50 -33.36 21.17
CA CYS A 164 -11.26 -32.15 20.85
C CYS A 164 -12.30 -31.81 21.93
N GLU A 165 -12.89 -32.80 22.59
CA GLU A 165 -13.82 -32.61 23.71
C GLU A 165 -13.13 -32.09 24.97
N ALA A 166 -11.86 -32.44 25.19
CA ALA A 166 -11.06 -31.98 26.32
C ALA A 166 -11.21 -30.45 26.56
N PRO A 167 -11.41 -30.01 27.83
CA PRO A 167 -11.55 -28.60 28.16
C PRO A 167 -10.38 -27.77 27.63
N GLU A 168 -10.68 -26.55 27.19
CA GLU A 168 -9.65 -25.57 26.90
C GLU A 168 -9.01 -25.05 28.19
N ASP A 169 -7.73 -24.69 28.12
CA ASP A 169 -7.04 -24.09 29.26
C ASP A 169 -7.70 -22.74 29.58
N PHE A 170 -8.14 -22.56 30.82
CA PHE A 170 -8.87 -21.36 31.26
C PHE A 170 -8.12 -20.05 30.99
N ARG A 171 -6.78 -20.10 30.86
CA ARG A 171 -5.96 -18.92 30.53
C ARG A 171 -6.21 -18.40 29.13
N VAL A 172 -6.72 -19.22 28.22
CA VAL A 172 -7.13 -18.79 26.88
C VAL A 172 -8.28 -17.80 26.98
N GLU A 173 -9.28 -18.11 27.81
CA GLU A 173 -10.42 -17.20 28.05
C GLU A 173 -9.97 -15.84 28.58
N MET A 174 -8.98 -15.82 29.48
CA MET A 174 -8.42 -14.57 29.99
C MET A 174 -7.85 -13.66 28.89
N THR A 175 -7.33 -14.24 27.79
CA THR A 175 -6.76 -13.45 26.68
C THR A 175 -7.82 -12.80 25.80
N LYS A 176 -9.10 -13.17 25.93
CA LYS A 176 -10.20 -12.59 25.16
C LYS A 176 -10.57 -11.18 25.65
N GLU A 177 -10.14 -10.80 26.85
CA GLU A 177 -10.29 -9.45 27.39
C GLU A 177 -9.38 -8.46 26.65
N VAL A 178 -9.97 -7.68 25.74
CA VAL A 178 -9.24 -6.81 24.80
C VAL A 178 -8.38 -5.75 25.50
N TYR A 179 -8.90 -5.12 26.56
CA TYR A 179 -8.25 -3.94 27.18
C TYR A 179 -7.53 -4.25 28.49
N LEU A 180 -8.07 -5.13 29.33
CA LEU A 180 -7.56 -5.36 30.68
C LEU A 180 -6.45 -6.41 30.72
N TRP A 181 -6.53 -7.48 29.94
CA TRP A 181 -5.47 -8.48 29.89
C TRP A 181 -4.09 -7.90 29.47
N PRO A 182 -3.99 -7.08 28.41
CA PRO A 182 -2.71 -6.57 27.94
C PRO A 182 -1.95 -5.70 28.98
N ILE A 183 -2.62 -5.06 29.94
CA ILE A 183 -1.95 -4.23 30.98
C ILE A 183 -1.02 -5.06 31.88
N HIS A 184 -1.21 -6.38 31.90
CA HIS A 184 -0.38 -7.31 32.64
C HIS A 184 0.82 -7.81 31.83
N ILE A 185 0.96 -7.44 30.56
CA ILE A 185 2.15 -7.78 29.78
C ILE A 185 3.34 -6.97 30.32
N SER A 186 4.38 -7.67 30.77
CA SER A 186 5.55 -7.05 31.41
C SER A 186 6.84 -7.15 30.58
N CYS A 187 6.78 -7.81 29.42
CA CYS A 187 7.93 -8.01 28.54
C CYS A 187 7.44 -8.08 27.08
N ASN A 188 8.23 -7.52 26.16
CA ASN A 188 7.97 -7.60 24.72
C ASN A 188 8.10 -9.04 24.23
N GLN A 189 7.26 -9.40 23.28
CA GLN A 189 7.41 -10.63 22.52
C GLN A 189 7.91 -10.32 21.11
N TYR A 190 8.57 -11.29 20.49
CA TYR A 190 9.26 -11.11 19.23
C TYR A 190 8.94 -12.24 18.27
N LEU A 191 8.62 -11.87 17.03
CA LEU A 191 8.34 -12.81 15.96
C LEU A 191 9.60 -13.60 15.59
N LYS A 192 9.43 -14.90 15.34
CA LYS A 192 10.48 -15.79 14.83
C LYS A 192 10.12 -16.33 13.44
N ASN A 193 11.11 -16.65 12.63
CA ASN A 193 10.97 -17.04 11.24
C ASN A 193 10.14 -16.02 10.44
N SER A 194 10.42 -14.73 10.66
CA SER A 194 9.66 -13.65 10.03
C SER A 194 9.84 -13.65 8.51
N ILE A 195 8.72 -13.62 7.78
CA ILE A 195 8.71 -13.49 6.32
C ILE A 195 9.07 -12.08 5.84
N TYR A 196 8.93 -11.07 6.71
CA TYR A 196 9.23 -9.67 6.36
C TYR A 196 10.66 -9.29 6.71
N ALA A 197 11.43 -10.17 7.39
CA ALA A 197 12.83 -9.92 7.71
C ALA A 197 13.69 -9.52 6.49
N PRO A 198 13.55 -10.14 5.30
CA PRO A 198 14.32 -9.72 4.12
C PRO A 198 14.06 -8.28 3.66
N TYR A 199 12.92 -7.69 4.04
CA TYR A 199 12.51 -6.34 3.67
C TYR A 199 12.88 -5.30 4.74
N VAL A 200 13.46 -5.67 5.88
CA VAL A 200 13.76 -4.73 6.97
C VAL A 200 15.20 -4.90 7.47
N ARG A 201 16.11 -5.27 6.57
CA ARG A 201 17.51 -5.57 6.92
C ARG A 201 18.28 -4.36 7.45
N ASP A 202 17.90 -3.17 6.99
CA ASP A 202 18.52 -1.90 7.41
C ASP A 202 17.96 -1.41 8.76
N PHE A 203 16.97 -2.11 9.31
CA PHE A 203 16.39 -1.80 10.62
C PHE A 203 16.92 -2.75 11.69
N VAL A 204 16.94 -2.26 12.93
CA VAL A 204 17.26 -3.08 14.09
C VAL A 204 16.12 -4.07 14.33
N LEU A 205 16.41 -5.38 14.36
CA LEU A 205 15.38 -6.42 14.28
C LEU A 205 14.31 -6.30 15.36
N ASP A 206 14.72 -5.99 16.59
CA ASP A 206 13.76 -5.85 17.68
C ASP A 206 12.86 -4.61 17.56
N SER A 207 13.31 -3.51 16.94
CA SER A 207 12.46 -2.32 16.73
C SER A 207 11.27 -2.61 15.82
N VAL A 208 11.46 -3.49 14.82
CA VAL A 208 10.42 -3.97 13.89
C VAL A 208 9.73 -5.27 14.35
N GLY A 209 9.90 -5.64 15.62
CA GLY A 209 9.21 -6.76 16.26
C GLY A 209 9.74 -8.16 15.92
N ILE A 210 10.91 -8.26 15.29
CA ILE A 210 11.59 -9.53 14.99
C ILE A 210 12.53 -9.89 16.15
N SER A 211 12.69 -11.18 16.44
CA SER A 211 13.65 -11.64 17.46
C SER A 211 15.09 -11.47 16.96
N PRO A 212 15.96 -10.72 17.66
CA PRO A 212 17.40 -10.64 17.35
C PRO A 212 18.14 -11.98 17.39
N SER A 213 17.56 -12.98 18.05
CA SER A 213 18.12 -14.34 18.08
C SER A 213 17.69 -15.22 16.90
N ASP A 214 16.89 -14.66 15.99
CA ASP A 214 16.36 -15.40 14.85
C ASP A 214 17.42 -15.62 13.78
N THR A 215 18.05 -16.80 13.85
CA THR A 215 19.08 -17.19 12.87
C THR A 215 18.55 -17.29 11.43
N SER A 216 17.22 -17.38 11.19
CA SER A 216 16.71 -17.42 9.83
C SER A 216 16.97 -16.12 9.09
N VAL A 217 17.00 -14.99 9.80
CA VAL A 217 17.27 -13.66 9.23
C VAL A 217 18.68 -13.59 8.61
N HIS A 218 19.63 -14.35 9.15
CA HIS A 218 21.00 -14.46 8.63
C HIS A 218 21.18 -15.59 7.60
N LYS A 219 20.15 -16.41 7.35
CA LYS A 219 20.19 -17.52 6.39
C LYS A 219 19.72 -17.12 5.00
N TYR A 220 19.34 -15.86 4.77
CA TYR A 220 18.98 -15.37 3.44
C TYR A 220 20.24 -14.82 2.77
N PRO A 221 20.89 -15.55 1.84
CA PRO A 221 21.97 -14.98 1.04
C PRO A 221 21.43 -13.80 0.25
N ASP A 222 22.31 -12.86 -0.09
CA ASP A 222 22.00 -11.84 -1.08
C ASP A 222 21.53 -12.52 -2.37
N GLY A 223 20.37 -12.10 -2.89
CA GLY A 223 19.78 -12.62 -4.12
C GLY A 223 18.81 -13.82 -4.03
N VAL A 224 18.47 -14.36 -2.84
CA VAL A 224 17.53 -15.51 -2.73
C VAL A 224 16.07 -15.10 -2.54
N PHE A 225 15.81 -13.91 -2.01
CA PHE A 225 14.51 -13.24 -2.14
C PHE A 225 14.68 -12.13 -3.17
N GLU A 226 14.14 -12.32 -4.37
CA GLU A 226 13.83 -11.18 -5.23
C GLU A 226 12.75 -10.39 -4.50
N VAL A 227 13.15 -9.34 -3.78
CA VAL A 227 12.24 -8.24 -3.46
C VAL A 227 11.63 -7.86 -4.79
N ARG A 228 10.30 -8.03 -4.91
CA ARG A 228 9.66 -7.81 -6.20
C ARG A 228 9.85 -6.33 -6.54
N PRO A 229 10.44 -5.99 -7.69
CA PRO A 229 10.86 -4.62 -7.98
C PRO A 229 9.70 -3.61 -7.92
N TYR A 230 8.46 -4.08 -8.14
CA TYR A 230 7.24 -3.26 -8.11
C TYR A 230 6.47 -3.28 -6.78
N MET A 231 6.87 -4.08 -5.78
CA MET A 231 6.15 -4.19 -4.49
C MET A 231 7.09 -3.88 -3.33
N GLN A 232 7.05 -2.64 -2.83
CA GLN A 232 7.88 -2.13 -1.74
C GLN A 232 6.99 -1.62 -0.60
N PRO A 233 6.55 -2.49 0.31
CA PRO A 233 5.54 -2.14 1.32
C PRO A 233 6.06 -1.21 2.43
N PHE A 234 7.38 -1.03 2.54
CA PHE A 234 8.01 -0.29 3.62
C PHE A 234 8.72 0.95 3.11
N GLN A 235 8.55 2.03 3.86
CA GLN A 235 9.28 3.27 3.66
C GLN A 235 10.66 3.17 4.33
N TYR A 236 11.70 3.61 3.63
CA TYR A 236 13.06 3.77 4.16
C TYR A 236 13.37 5.27 4.29
N ASP A 237 14.33 5.78 3.52
CA ASP A 237 14.73 7.20 3.57
C ASP A 237 13.72 8.10 2.85
N ASP A 238 13.42 7.79 1.58
CA ASP A 238 12.49 8.58 0.79
C ASP A 238 11.04 8.09 0.96
N PRO A 239 10.07 8.99 1.18
CA PRO A 239 8.66 8.62 1.20
C PRO A 239 8.21 8.05 -0.16
N ILE A 240 7.58 6.87 -0.10
CA ILE A 240 6.98 6.20 -1.27
C ILE A 240 5.47 6.12 -1.05
N ALA A 241 4.69 6.46 -2.07
CA ALA A 241 3.26 6.23 -2.06
C ALA A 241 2.91 4.77 -1.71
N LEU A 242 1.90 4.59 -0.87
CA LEU A 242 1.42 3.29 -0.38
C LEU A 242 2.50 2.42 0.32
N ALA A 243 3.53 3.04 0.88
CA ALA A 243 4.46 2.39 1.81
C ALA A 243 4.22 2.88 3.25
N LEU A 244 4.50 2.03 4.23
CA LEU A 244 4.38 2.36 5.65
C LEU A 244 5.73 2.17 6.35
N PRO A 245 6.14 3.05 7.29
CA PRO A 245 7.41 2.88 8.00
C PRO A 245 7.36 1.59 8.83
N PRO A 246 8.36 0.68 8.81
CA PRO A 246 8.23 -0.65 9.42
C PRO A 246 8.31 -0.66 10.96
N ASP A 247 8.80 0.40 11.58
CA ASP A 247 9.14 0.50 13.01
C ASP A 247 8.27 1.50 13.80
N GLN A 248 7.34 2.19 13.13
CA GLN A 248 6.41 3.14 13.75
C GLN A 248 5.04 3.13 13.06
N LEU A 249 4.06 3.78 13.70
CA LEU A 249 2.74 4.02 13.11
C LEU A 249 2.79 5.29 12.25
N SER A 250 2.09 5.26 11.13
CA SER A 250 1.71 6.49 10.41
C SER A 250 0.66 7.28 11.19
N ASP A 251 0.47 8.56 10.84
CA ASP A 251 -0.56 9.42 11.44
C ASP A 251 -1.97 8.85 11.27
N GLU A 252 -2.23 8.21 10.13
CA GLU A 252 -3.51 7.55 9.87
C GLU A 252 -3.69 6.31 10.76
N GLU A 253 -2.67 5.47 10.90
CA GLU A 253 -2.72 4.32 11.81
C GLU A 253 -2.92 4.74 13.27
N LEU A 254 -2.31 5.86 13.70
CA LEU A 254 -2.50 6.42 15.04
C LEU A 254 -3.95 6.85 15.29
N LEU A 255 -4.62 7.42 14.28
CA LEU A 255 -6.03 7.79 14.38
C LEU A 255 -6.93 6.56 14.51
N TYR A 256 -6.64 5.49 13.78
CA TYR A 256 -7.44 4.27 13.76
C TYR A 256 -7.19 3.34 14.94
N PHE A 257 -5.98 3.37 15.48
CA PHE A 257 -5.58 2.48 16.56
C PHE A 257 -4.81 3.21 17.67
N PRO A 258 -5.44 4.18 18.35
CA PRO A 258 -4.82 4.95 19.42
C PRO A 258 -4.36 4.09 20.60
N GLU A 259 -4.88 2.86 20.75
CA GLU A 259 -4.48 1.92 21.80
C GLU A 259 -3.07 1.32 21.62
N PHE A 260 -2.50 1.33 20.40
CA PHE A 260 -1.21 0.68 20.12
C PHE A 260 -0.02 1.61 20.35
N HIS A 261 0.25 1.91 21.61
CA HIS A 261 1.43 2.67 22.03
C HIS A 261 2.32 1.89 23.01
N GLY A 262 3.55 2.35 23.22
CA GLY A 262 4.48 1.77 24.19
C GLY A 262 4.78 0.29 23.92
N ILE A 263 4.42 -0.59 24.87
CA ILE A 263 4.66 -2.04 24.74
C ILE A 263 3.77 -2.68 23.65
N TYR A 264 2.61 -2.08 23.33
CA TYR A 264 1.65 -2.61 22.37
C TYR A 264 2.02 -2.32 20.92
N LEU A 265 2.79 -1.26 20.68
CA LEU A 265 3.24 -0.88 19.34
C LEU A 265 3.89 -2.05 18.59
N ARG A 266 4.77 -2.82 19.26
CA ARG A 266 5.48 -3.94 18.62
C ARG A 266 4.54 -5.05 18.16
N TYR A 267 3.47 -5.30 18.92
CA TYR A 267 2.46 -6.28 18.55
C TYR A 267 1.70 -5.87 17.29
N TYR A 268 1.35 -4.57 17.20
CA TYR A 268 0.77 -4.01 15.98
C TYR A 268 1.71 -4.17 14.79
N LEU A 269 2.97 -3.76 14.92
CA LEU A 269 3.97 -3.83 13.84
C LEU A 269 4.20 -5.26 13.36
N ILE A 270 4.26 -6.25 14.27
CA ILE A 270 4.35 -7.67 13.91
C ILE A 270 3.21 -8.09 12.99
N ILE A 271 1.97 -7.74 13.35
CA ILE A 271 0.79 -8.08 12.54
C ILE A 271 0.82 -7.32 11.22
N ARG A 272 0.95 -6.00 11.26
CA ARG A 272 0.89 -5.13 10.08
C ARG A 272 1.97 -5.46 9.06
N ASN A 273 3.23 -5.63 9.49
CA ASN A 273 4.34 -5.94 8.59
C ASN A 273 4.20 -7.34 7.98
N THR A 274 3.68 -8.30 8.74
CA THR A 274 3.37 -9.64 8.22
C THR A 274 2.29 -9.58 7.16
N ILE A 275 1.21 -8.82 7.40
CA ILE A 275 0.11 -8.67 6.44
C ILE A 275 0.60 -8.05 5.13
N LEU A 276 1.33 -6.93 5.20
CA LEU A 276 1.83 -6.24 4.02
C LEU A 276 2.73 -7.14 3.17
N VAL A 277 3.67 -7.85 3.80
CA VAL A 277 4.56 -8.74 3.05
C VAL A 277 3.82 -9.96 2.50
N LEU A 278 2.81 -10.51 3.19
CA LEU A 278 1.99 -11.58 2.62
C LEU A 278 1.30 -11.18 1.32
N TRP A 279 0.86 -9.92 1.23
CA TRP A 279 0.31 -9.35 0.01
C TRP A 279 1.37 -9.22 -1.09
N CYS A 280 2.53 -8.63 -0.77
CA CYS A 280 3.62 -8.47 -1.73
C CYS A 280 4.11 -9.80 -2.32
N LEU A 281 4.12 -10.86 -1.51
CA LEU A 281 4.52 -12.20 -1.95
C LEU A 281 3.53 -12.82 -2.95
N ASP A 282 2.25 -12.50 -2.85
CA ASP A 282 1.23 -12.99 -3.77
C ASP A 282 0.02 -12.03 -3.82
N VAL A 283 0.08 -11.11 -4.78
CA VAL A 283 -0.98 -10.14 -5.05
C VAL A 283 -2.21 -10.75 -5.74
N LYS A 284 -2.15 -12.01 -6.20
CA LYS A 284 -3.30 -12.70 -6.83
C LYS A 284 -4.25 -13.27 -5.81
N SER A 285 -3.76 -13.57 -4.61
CA SER A 285 -4.55 -14.19 -3.54
C SER A 285 -4.82 -13.21 -2.41
N TYR A 286 -6.07 -13.17 -1.96
CA TYR A 286 -6.43 -12.42 -0.75
C TYR A 286 -5.58 -12.84 0.46
N VAL A 287 -5.22 -11.87 1.28
CA VAL A 287 -4.67 -12.05 2.61
C VAL A 287 -5.83 -12.23 3.58
N THR A 288 -5.94 -13.42 4.15
CA THR A 288 -6.98 -13.81 5.11
C THR A 288 -6.42 -13.97 6.51
N LEU A 289 -7.29 -13.98 7.53
CA LEU A 289 -6.88 -14.20 8.92
C LEU A 289 -6.09 -15.50 9.08
N ASP A 290 -6.59 -16.62 8.55
CA ASP A 290 -5.92 -17.92 8.67
C ASP A 290 -4.53 -17.92 8.04
N ARG A 291 -4.40 -17.23 6.90
CA ARG A 291 -3.12 -17.06 6.23
C ARG A 291 -2.17 -16.26 7.12
N VAL A 292 -2.60 -15.13 7.68
CA VAL A 292 -1.77 -14.32 8.59
C VAL A 292 -1.35 -15.11 9.83
N MET A 293 -2.29 -15.78 10.49
CA MET A 293 -2.02 -16.54 11.71
C MET A 293 -1.04 -17.70 11.49
N THR A 294 -0.95 -18.23 10.26
CA THR A 294 0.05 -19.23 9.88
C THR A 294 1.50 -18.68 9.92
N TYR A 295 1.68 -17.37 9.80
CA TYR A 295 2.99 -16.72 9.79
C TYR A 295 3.29 -15.91 11.07
N ILE A 296 2.32 -15.74 11.97
CA ILE A 296 2.57 -15.19 13.31
C ILE A 296 3.10 -16.32 14.22
N ASN A 297 4.41 -16.53 14.17
CA ASN A 297 5.14 -17.46 15.03
C ASN A 297 5.67 -16.73 16.28
N LEU A 298 4.78 -16.60 17.27
CA LEU A 298 5.03 -15.91 18.54
C LEU A 298 4.84 -16.87 19.71
N ARG A 299 5.74 -16.83 20.71
CA ARG A 299 5.59 -17.63 21.94
C ARG A 299 4.56 -17.00 22.88
N GLY A 300 3.91 -17.83 23.69
CA GLY A 300 3.08 -17.41 24.81
C GLY A 300 1.65 -17.04 24.46
N LEU A 301 0.89 -16.68 25.49
CA LEU A 301 -0.53 -16.36 25.41
C LEU A 301 -0.82 -15.12 24.55
N SER A 302 0.13 -14.19 24.40
CA SER A 302 -0.10 -13.01 23.56
C SER A 302 -0.35 -13.36 22.09
N ARG A 303 0.13 -14.52 21.60
CA ARG A 303 -0.23 -15.02 20.25
C ARG A 303 -1.73 -15.17 20.07
N ILE A 304 -2.44 -15.59 21.13
CA ILE A 304 -3.89 -15.73 21.14
C ILE A 304 -4.54 -14.35 21.12
N TRP A 305 -4.12 -13.46 22.01
CA TRP A 305 -4.63 -12.09 22.09
C TRP A 305 -4.49 -11.33 20.75
N LEU A 306 -3.39 -11.53 20.02
CA LEU A 306 -3.21 -10.90 18.70
C LEU A 306 -4.31 -11.23 17.69
N THR A 307 -4.92 -12.42 17.78
CA THR A 307 -5.97 -12.85 16.85
C THR A 307 -7.18 -11.90 16.87
N LEU A 308 -7.45 -11.28 18.02
CA LEU A 308 -8.53 -10.30 18.21
C LEU A 308 -8.32 -9.01 17.41
N HIS A 309 -7.06 -8.70 17.09
CA HIS A 309 -6.68 -7.48 16.39
C HIS A 309 -6.38 -7.69 14.90
N VAL A 310 -5.97 -8.90 14.51
CA VAL A 310 -5.65 -9.24 13.10
C VAL A 310 -6.82 -8.92 12.16
N GLN A 311 -8.07 -9.18 12.56
CA GLN A 311 -9.24 -8.86 11.72
C GLN A 311 -9.39 -7.35 11.51
N ARG A 312 -9.27 -6.54 12.56
CA ARG A 312 -9.37 -5.07 12.48
C ARG A 312 -8.26 -4.49 11.60
N LEU A 313 -7.03 -5.00 11.73
CA LEU A 313 -5.89 -4.57 10.91
C LEU A 313 -6.05 -4.99 9.44
N LEU A 314 -6.51 -6.23 9.19
CA LEU A 314 -6.82 -6.70 7.83
C LEU A 314 -7.88 -5.83 7.17
N LEU A 315 -8.96 -5.51 7.90
CA LEU A 315 -10.02 -4.65 7.40
C LEU A 315 -9.48 -3.23 7.11
N PHE A 316 -8.73 -2.63 8.04
CA PHE A 316 -8.11 -1.32 7.84
C PHE A 316 -7.22 -1.28 6.59
N LEU A 317 -6.27 -2.21 6.46
CA LEU A 317 -5.35 -2.24 5.32
C LEU A 317 -6.05 -2.57 4.00
N THR A 318 -7.15 -3.32 4.04
CA THR A 318 -8.00 -3.60 2.87
C THR A 318 -8.78 -2.34 2.45
N LEU A 319 -9.42 -1.65 3.40
CA LEU A 319 -10.19 -0.41 3.15
C LEU A 319 -9.30 0.71 2.59
N LYS A 320 -8.08 0.83 3.11
CA LYS A 320 -7.08 1.79 2.64
C LYS A 320 -6.39 1.40 1.33
N GLY A 321 -6.64 0.19 0.83
CA GLY A 321 -6.10 -0.29 -0.45
C GLY A 321 -4.65 -0.79 -0.42
N TYR A 322 -4.02 -0.89 0.76
CA TYR A 322 -2.65 -1.44 0.90
C TYR A 322 -2.57 -2.92 0.53
N ILE A 323 -3.64 -3.67 0.79
CA ILE A 323 -3.76 -5.11 0.48
C ILE A 323 -5.13 -5.41 -0.12
N ASN A 324 -5.32 -6.64 -0.61
CA ASN A 324 -6.64 -7.14 -1.03
C ASN A 324 -7.33 -6.22 -2.05
N SER A 325 -6.52 -5.51 -2.83
CA SER A 325 -6.94 -4.45 -3.74
C SER A 325 -6.76 -4.88 -5.19
N GLY A 326 -7.28 -4.07 -6.10
CA GLY A 326 -7.26 -4.34 -7.53
C GLY A 326 -8.33 -5.35 -7.94
N VAL A 327 -7.92 -6.34 -8.71
CA VAL A 327 -8.78 -7.31 -9.40
C VAL A 327 -8.67 -8.74 -8.85
N ALA A 328 -8.03 -8.93 -7.68
CA ALA A 328 -7.99 -10.22 -7.01
C ALA A 328 -9.41 -10.77 -6.74
N SER A 329 -9.61 -12.08 -6.88
CA SER A 329 -10.89 -12.72 -6.58
C SER A 329 -11.14 -12.75 -5.08
N LEU A 330 -12.33 -12.29 -4.67
CA LEU A 330 -12.79 -12.47 -3.30
C LEU A 330 -13.03 -13.97 -3.01
N PRO A 331 -12.39 -14.55 -1.98
CA PRO A 331 -12.71 -15.91 -1.53
C PRO A 331 -14.14 -16.00 -0.99
N LYS A 332 -14.78 -17.17 -1.11
CA LYS A 332 -16.16 -17.38 -0.64
C LYS A 332 -16.34 -17.26 0.88
N ASP A 333 -15.28 -17.48 1.65
CA ASP A 333 -15.33 -17.65 3.11
C ASP A 333 -14.63 -16.51 3.87
N VAL A 334 -14.56 -15.29 3.33
CA VAL A 334 -13.88 -14.17 4.01
C VAL A 334 -14.71 -13.68 5.19
N SER A 335 -14.29 -14.04 6.41
CA SER A 335 -15.05 -13.86 7.65
C SER A 335 -15.02 -12.45 8.27
N PHE A 336 -14.15 -11.55 7.83
CA PHE A 336 -14.02 -10.19 8.41
C PHE A 336 -14.91 -9.14 7.73
N ILE A 337 -15.61 -9.52 6.66
CA ILE A 337 -16.53 -8.64 5.93
C ILE A 337 -17.90 -8.83 6.56
N GLN A 338 -18.36 -7.82 7.31
CA GLN A 338 -19.74 -7.80 7.81
C GLN A 338 -20.66 -7.64 6.61
N GLY A 339 -21.54 -8.61 6.38
CA GLY A 339 -22.49 -8.58 5.26
C GLY A 339 -23.56 -7.51 5.48
N LEU A 340 -23.32 -6.29 5.00
CA LEU A 340 -24.31 -5.19 5.05
C LEU A 340 -25.46 -5.35 4.04
N ALA A 341 -25.30 -6.23 3.05
CA ALA A 341 -26.23 -6.37 1.93
C ALA A 341 -27.67 -6.65 2.38
N GLU A 342 -27.85 -7.50 3.39
CA GLU A 342 -29.18 -7.90 3.86
C GLU A 342 -29.93 -6.74 4.54
N GLU A 343 -29.21 -5.83 5.19
CA GLU A 343 -29.77 -4.67 5.90
C GLU A 343 -30.02 -3.46 5.00
N GLN A 344 -29.36 -3.40 3.84
CA GLN A 344 -29.46 -2.26 2.93
C GLN A 344 -30.78 -2.27 2.11
N LYS A 345 -31.64 -1.28 2.37
CA LYS A 345 -32.91 -1.06 1.65
C LYS A 345 -32.73 -0.66 0.18
N HIS A 346 -31.78 0.25 -0.09
CA HIS A 346 -31.50 0.81 -1.43
C HIS A 346 -30.00 0.76 -1.72
N PRO A 347 -29.57 0.45 -2.96
CA PRO A 347 -28.15 0.35 -3.28
C PRO A 347 -27.44 1.70 -3.19
N VAL A 348 -26.10 1.65 -3.15
CA VAL A 348 -25.26 2.80 -3.50
C VAL A 348 -25.26 2.92 -5.02
N ILE A 349 -25.60 4.09 -5.56
CA ILE A 349 -25.54 4.35 -7.00
C ILE A 349 -24.24 5.04 -7.34
N ILE A 350 -23.55 4.55 -8.37
CA ILE A 350 -22.32 5.12 -8.88
C ILE A 350 -22.58 5.63 -10.29
N ILE A 351 -22.34 6.91 -10.52
CA ILE A 351 -22.54 7.57 -11.81
C ILE A 351 -21.19 7.63 -12.53
N GLY A 352 -21.06 6.86 -13.62
CA GLY A 352 -19.85 6.68 -14.39
C GLY A 352 -19.20 5.29 -14.21
N GLY A 353 -19.03 4.57 -15.30
CA GLY A 353 -18.36 3.27 -15.43
C GLY A 353 -16.87 3.38 -15.79
N GLY A 354 -16.22 4.49 -15.45
CA GLY A 354 -14.77 4.63 -15.54
C GLY A 354 -14.03 3.92 -14.40
N ILE A 355 -12.70 3.90 -14.43
CA ILE A 355 -11.90 3.18 -13.42
C ILE A 355 -12.18 3.62 -11.97
N ALA A 356 -12.51 4.89 -11.73
CA ALA A 356 -12.88 5.40 -10.40
C ALA A 356 -14.22 4.84 -9.92
N GLY A 357 -15.23 4.84 -10.77
CA GLY A 357 -16.53 4.27 -10.45
C GLY A 357 -16.46 2.76 -10.26
N LEU A 358 -15.74 2.07 -11.14
CA LEU A 358 -15.56 0.61 -11.05
C LEU A 358 -14.72 0.18 -9.85
N SER A 359 -13.69 0.92 -9.46
CA SER A 359 -12.91 0.60 -8.25
C SER A 359 -13.74 0.80 -6.99
N ALA A 360 -14.54 1.87 -6.91
CA ALA A 360 -15.48 2.08 -5.82
C ALA A 360 -16.53 0.96 -5.77
N ALA A 361 -17.11 0.62 -6.93
CA ALA A 361 -18.11 -0.42 -7.06
C ALA A 361 -17.57 -1.78 -6.61
N ARG A 362 -16.36 -2.13 -7.06
CA ARG A 362 -15.68 -3.38 -6.70
C ARG A 362 -15.39 -3.44 -5.21
N GLN A 363 -14.86 -2.38 -4.62
CA GLN A 363 -14.56 -2.35 -3.19
C GLN A 363 -15.83 -2.47 -2.34
N LEU A 364 -16.87 -1.69 -2.63
CA LEU A 364 -18.15 -1.75 -1.92
C LEU A 364 -18.82 -3.13 -2.07
N THR A 365 -18.82 -3.69 -3.28
CA THR A 365 -19.38 -5.03 -3.53
C THR A 365 -18.60 -6.10 -2.77
N ASN A 366 -17.27 -6.03 -2.77
CA ASN A 366 -16.42 -6.92 -1.98
C ASN A 366 -16.72 -6.83 -0.49
N LEU A 367 -17.05 -5.63 0.01
CA LEU A 367 -17.45 -5.37 1.39
C LEU A 367 -18.92 -5.74 1.68
N GLY A 368 -19.61 -6.37 0.74
CA GLY A 368 -21.00 -6.79 0.90
C GLY A 368 -22.02 -5.66 0.83
N VAL A 369 -21.69 -4.51 0.22
CA VAL A 369 -22.65 -3.41 -0.03
C VAL A 369 -23.34 -3.63 -1.39
N LYS A 370 -24.66 -3.41 -1.47
CA LYS A 370 -25.39 -3.43 -2.74
C LYS A 370 -25.03 -2.19 -3.56
N VAL A 371 -24.55 -2.39 -4.78
CA VAL A 371 -24.10 -1.32 -5.67
C VAL A 371 -24.76 -1.44 -7.04
N LYS A 372 -25.06 -0.30 -7.67
CA LYS A 372 -25.42 -0.20 -9.09
C LYS A 372 -24.60 0.89 -9.76
N VAL A 373 -24.04 0.60 -10.93
CA VAL A 373 -23.27 1.57 -11.74
C VAL A 373 -24.12 2.01 -12.92
N LEU A 374 -24.23 3.32 -13.14
CA LEU A 374 -24.93 3.93 -14.28
C LEU A 374 -23.89 4.57 -15.19
N GLU A 375 -23.67 4.01 -16.37
CA GLU A 375 -22.71 4.47 -17.38
C GLU A 375 -23.44 5.11 -18.56
N ALA A 376 -23.01 6.31 -18.94
CA ALA A 376 -23.67 7.08 -20.00
C ALA A 376 -23.38 6.51 -21.39
N GLY A 377 -22.19 5.97 -21.64
CA GLY A 377 -21.82 5.33 -22.89
C GLY A 377 -22.34 3.90 -23.01
N SER A 378 -22.20 3.34 -24.21
CA SER A 378 -22.59 1.95 -24.51
C SER A 378 -21.64 0.90 -23.90
N GLN A 379 -20.53 1.34 -23.31
CA GLN A 379 -19.54 0.48 -22.67
C GLN A 379 -18.83 1.23 -21.53
N ILE A 380 -18.38 0.45 -20.53
CA ILE A 380 -17.52 0.92 -19.44
C ILE A 380 -16.12 1.35 -19.93
N GLY A 381 -15.39 2.04 -19.04
CA GLY A 381 -13.97 2.34 -19.19
C GLY A 381 -13.63 3.83 -19.24
N GLY A 382 -14.55 4.67 -19.72
CA GLY A 382 -14.31 6.11 -19.84
C GLY A 382 -13.00 6.41 -20.58
N ARG A 383 -12.11 7.17 -19.93
CA ARG A 383 -10.78 7.56 -20.48
C ARG A 383 -9.73 6.45 -20.48
N ALA A 384 -10.02 5.30 -19.87
CA ALA A 384 -9.13 4.15 -19.85
C ALA A 384 -9.31 3.21 -21.06
N VAL A 385 -10.11 3.61 -22.07
CA VAL A 385 -10.32 2.85 -23.31
C VAL A 385 -10.38 3.79 -24.50
N ASP A 386 -9.44 3.69 -25.44
CA ASP A 386 -9.45 4.39 -26.72
C ASP A 386 -10.66 3.94 -27.59
N ARG A 387 -11.81 4.62 -27.43
CA ARG A 387 -13.08 4.25 -28.09
C ARG A 387 -12.93 4.25 -29.61
N ASN A 388 -13.45 3.21 -30.26
CA ASN A 388 -13.37 2.97 -31.72
C ASN A 388 -11.96 2.69 -32.26
N SER A 389 -10.96 2.51 -31.41
CA SER A 389 -9.66 2.00 -31.84
C SER A 389 -9.76 0.51 -32.17
N SER A 390 -9.29 0.13 -33.36
CA SER A 390 -9.10 -1.27 -33.74
C SER A 390 -7.72 -1.82 -33.34
N PHE A 391 -6.90 -1.02 -32.65
CA PHE A 391 -5.56 -1.41 -32.25
C PHE A 391 -5.63 -2.39 -31.07
N PRO A 392 -4.92 -3.53 -31.14
CA PRO A 392 -4.98 -4.56 -30.09
C PRO A 392 -4.23 -4.16 -28.82
N THR A 393 -3.27 -3.24 -28.92
CA THR A 393 -2.53 -2.70 -27.77
C THR A 393 -2.86 -1.21 -27.62
N GLN A 394 -3.44 -0.85 -26.48
CA GLN A 394 -3.57 0.55 -26.06
C GLN A 394 -2.42 0.85 -25.10
N SER A 395 -1.69 1.94 -25.35
CA SER A 395 -0.54 2.34 -24.55
C SER A 395 -0.97 3.32 -23.45
N TYR A 396 -0.61 2.98 -22.21
CA TYR A 396 -0.79 3.83 -21.05
C TYR A 396 0.52 3.94 -20.29
N LEU A 397 1.00 5.17 -20.18
CA LEU A 397 2.18 5.50 -19.40
C LEU A 397 1.81 5.52 -17.91
N VAL A 398 2.57 4.80 -17.11
CA VAL A 398 2.50 4.82 -15.65
C VAL A 398 3.82 5.34 -15.12
N VAL A 399 3.80 6.55 -14.56
CA VAL A 399 4.96 7.16 -13.88
C VAL A 399 4.97 6.65 -12.44
N GLY A 400 6.08 6.04 -12.04
CA GLY A 400 6.21 5.38 -10.74
C GLY A 400 5.47 4.04 -10.69
N CYS A 401 6.19 2.95 -10.92
CA CYS A 401 5.63 1.58 -10.97
C CYS A 401 5.59 0.87 -9.61
N GLN A 402 6.37 1.32 -8.62
CA GLN A 402 6.42 0.71 -7.29
C GLN A 402 5.12 0.98 -6.53
N ASN A 403 4.53 -0.07 -5.96
CA ASN A 403 3.25 -0.08 -5.24
C ASN A 403 2.02 0.39 -6.04
N ASN A 404 2.20 0.78 -7.31
CA ASN A 404 1.14 1.39 -8.09
C ASN A 404 -0.01 0.38 -8.34
N PRO A 405 -1.25 0.67 -7.92
CA PRO A 405 -2.39 -0.25 -8.08
C PRO A 405 -2.63 -0.73 -9.51
N LEU A 406 -2.31 0.09 -10.53
CA LEU A 406 -2.43 -0.34 -11.93
C LEU A 406 -1.44 -1.45 -12.25
N VAL A 407 -0.18 -1.31 -11.81
CA VAL A 407 0.86 -2.33 -11.97
C VAL A 407 0.47 -3.60 -11.21
N VAL A 408 -0.09 -3.46 -10.00
CA VAL A 408 -0.63 -4.59 -9.23
C VAL A 408 -1.72 -5.33 -10.02
N MET A 409 -2.69 -4.62 -10.59
CA MET A 409 -3.76 -5.23 -11.40
C MET A 409 -3.23 -5.90 -12.67
N CYS A 410 -2.25 -5.28 -13.34
CA CYS A 410 -1.59 -5.90 -14.48
C CYS A 410 -0.86 -7.19 -14.07
N LYS A 411 -0.16 -7.21 -12.92
CA LYS A 411 0.45 -8.45 -12.40
C LYS A 411 -0.59 -9.49 -11.97
N GLN A 412 -1.76 -9.08 -11.49
CA GLN A 412 -2.85 -9.99 -11.15
C GLN A 412 -3.42 -10.69 -12.38
N LEU A 413 -3.46 -10.01 -13.53
CA LEU A 413 -3.98 -10.50 -14.81
C LEU A 413 -2.91 -11.00 -15.79
N ASP A 414 -1.65 -11.00 -15.38
CA ASP A 414 -0.51 -11.34 -16.25
C ASP A 414 -0.42 -10.45 -17.52
N ILE A 415 -0.85 -9.19 -17.42
CA ILE A 415 -0.72 -8.20 -18.48
C ILE A 415 0.76 -7.78 -18.59
N PRO A 416 1.37 -7.80 -19.78
CA PRO A 416 2.75 -7.38 -19.97
C PRO A 416 2.96 -5.90 -19.66
N ILE A 417 4.11 -5.61 -19.03
CA ILE A 417 4.54 -4.26 -18.66
C ILE A 417 5.94 -4.07 -19.24
N MET A 418 6.14 -3.00 -19.98
CA MET A 418 7.43 -2.60 -20.53
C MET A 418 8.01 -1.48 -19.69
N GLU A 419 9.21 -1.68 -19.16
CA GLU A 419 9.95 -0.60 -18.53
C GLU A 419 10.50 0.35 -19.60
N LEU A 420 10.34 1.66 -19.37
CA LEU A 420 10.93 2.68 -20.23
C LEU A 420 12.29 3.06 -19.64
N GLY A 421 13.35 2.91 -20.42
CA GLY A 421 14.68 3.36 -20.02
C GLY A 421 14.82 4.88 -20.02
N ASP A 422 15.87 5.38 -19.38
CA ASP A 422 16.12 6.83 -19.21
C ASP A 422 16.53 7.56 -20.50
N SER A 423 16.89 6.82 -21.55
CA SER A 423 17.37 7.40 -22.80
C SER A 423 16.21 7.86 -23.67
N CYS A 424 16.15 9.14 -23.99
CA CYS A 424 15.24 9.71 -25.01
C CYS A 424 16.06 10.55 -26.01
N PRO A 425 16.54 9.96 -27.12
CA PRO A 425 17.27 10.73 -28.14
C PRO A 425 16.40 11.83 -28.71
N LEU A 426 16.94 13.05 -28.81
CA LEU A 426 16.26 14.19 -29.43
C LEU A 426 16.71 14.35 -30.88
N LEU A 427 15.74 14.44 -31.79
CA LEU A 427 15.95 14.70 -33.21
C LEU A 427 15.21 15.97 -33.60
N THR A 428 15.74 16.75 -34.53
CA THR A 428 14.97 17.81 -35.19
C THR A 428 13.88 17.21 -36.07
N ASP A 429 12.87 18.01 -36.41
CA ASP A 429 11.88 17.71 -37.44
C ASP A 429 12.50 17.41 -38.83
N SER A 430 13.76 17.76 -39.08
CA SER A 430 14.53 17.41 -40.28
C SER A 430 15.34 16.09 -40.15
N GLY A 431 15.38 15.50 -38.96
CA GLY A 431 16.07 14.25 -38.65
C GLY A 431 17.51 14.40 -38.20
N GLU A 432 17.98 15.60 -37.89
CA GLU A 432 19.31 15.83 -37.31
C GLU A 432 19.30 15.44 -35.83
N VAL A 433 20.33 14.73 -35.37
CA VAL A 433 20.45 14.33 -33.96
C VAL A 433 21.01 15.50 -33.18
N ILE A 434 20.35 15.87 -32.09
CA ILE A 434 20.85 16.89 -31.16
C ILE A 434 22.01 16.31 -30.36
N ASP A 435 23.10 17.09 -30.21
CA ASP A 435 24.24 16.65 -29.43
C ASP A 435 23.97 16.75 -27.92
N ASP A 436 24.49 15.78 -27.15
CA ASP A 436 24.29 15.65 -25.71
C ASP A 436 24.68 16.92 -24.91
N LYS A 437 25.61 17.74 -25.41
CA LYS A 437 26.06 18.93 -24.68
C LYS A 437 25.00 20.02 -24.77
N THR A 438 24.45 20.25 -25.96
CA THR A 438 23.39 21.23 -26.18
C THR A 438 22.11 20.82 -25.46
N ASP A 439 21.75 19.53 -25.55
CA ASP A 439 20.59 18.96 -24.84
C ASP A 439 20.69 19.18 -23.32
N ARG A 440 21.78 18.70 -22.69
CA ARG A 440 21.98 18.87 -21.24
C ARG A 440 22.04 20.33 -20.80
N ARG A 441 22.57 21.23 -21.64
CA ARG A 441 22.63 22.66 -21.34
C ARG A 441 21.24 23.26 -21.26
N MET A 442 20.36 22.92 -22.21
CA MET A 442 19.00 23.46 -22.24
C MET A 442 18.07 22.79 -21.24
N GLN A 443 18.25 21.49 -20.99
CA GLN A 443 17.59 20.80 -19.89
C GLN A 443 17.92 21.48 -18.55
N PHE A 444 19.22 21.72 -18.27
CA PHE A 444 19.64 22.40 -17.05
C PHE A 444 19.04 23.82 -16.94
N HIS A 445 19.01 24.58 -18.03
CA HIS A 445 18.40 25.92 -18.03
C HIS A 445 16.90 25.87 -17.72
N PHE A 446 16.18 24.90 -18.29
CA PHE A 446 14.76 24.69 -18.02
C PHE A 446 14.50 24.27 -16.56
N GLU A 447 15.25 23.31 -16.04
CA GLU A 447 15.18 22.87 -14.64
C GLU A 447 15.50 24.00 -13.66
N ALA A 448 16.50 24.84 -13.96
CA ALA A 448 16.81 26.01 -13.16
C ALA A 448 15.64 27.01 -13.09
N MET A 449 14.88 27.19 -14.17
CA MET A 449 13.69 28.05 -14.14
C MET A 449 12.57 27.45 -13.28
N LEU A 450 12.42 26.12 -13.26
CA LEU A 450 11.50 25.43 -12.35
C LEU A 450 11.90 25.63 -10.89
N ASP A 451 13.19 25.45 -10.57
CA ASP A 451 13.73 25.64 -9.22
C ASP A 451 13.55 27.08 -8.72
N ILE A 452 13.88 28.06 -9.57
CA ILE A 452 13.71 29.47 -9.24
C ILE A 452 12.22 29.79 -9.09
N ASN A 453 11.35 29.25 -9.93
CA ASN A 453 9.90 29.41 -9.76
C ASN A 453 9.47 28.90 -8.38
N LYS A 454 9.83 27.66 -8.02
CA LYS A 454 9.46 27.04 -6.74
C LYS A 454 9.96 27.82 -5.53
N GLN A 455 11.17 28.38 -5.61
CA GLN A 455 11.71 29.23 -4.54
C GLN A 455 10.94 30.54 -4.39
N LEU A 456 10.67 31.23 -5.51
CA LEU A 456 10.05 32.55 -5.50
C LEU A 456 8.53 32.50 -5.29
N CYS A 457 7.87 31.36 -5.54
CA CYS A 457 6.43 31.19 -5.30
C CYS A 457 6.02 31.46 -3.84
N LYS A 458 6.94 31.27 -2.88
CA LYS A 458 6.69 31.52 -1.45
C LYS A 458 6.42 33.00 -1.14
N ASP A 459 6.92 33.91 -1.97
CA ASP A 459 6.85 35.35 -1.76
C ASP A 459 5.87 36.05 -2.71
N LEU A 460 5.18 35.30 -3.57
CA LEU A 460 4.24 35.84 -4.55
C LEU A 460 2.89 36.19 -3.90
N GLU A 461 2.52 37.47 -3.92
CA GLU A 461 1.21 37.94 -3.45
C GLU A 461 0.05 37.59 -4.40
N LYS A 462 0.35 37.36 -5.68
CA LYS A 462 -0.64 37.10 -6.73
C LYS A 462 -0.16 36.04 -7.70
N ASP A 463 -1.07 35.13 -8.06
CA ASP A 463 -0.80 34.09 -9.05
C ASP A 463 -0.68 34.65 -10.48
N THR A 464 0.18 34.04 -11.28
CA THR A 464 0.41 34.34 -12.69
C THR A 464 0.45 33.05 -13.50
N SER A 465 0.46 33.15 -14.83
CA SER A 465 0.67 31.97 -15.66
C SER A 465 2.11 31.46 -15.56
N LEU A 466 2.30 30.16 -15.70
CA LEU A 466 3.63 29.56 -15.75
C LEU A 466 4.41 30.03 -16.99
N MET A 467 3.72 30.32 -18.10
CA MET A 467 4.33 30.87 -19.31
C MET A 467 4.92 32.27 -19.11
N ASP A 468 4.15 33.18 -18.49
CA ASP A 468 4.63 34.54 -18.19
C ASP A 468 5.86 34.47 -17.27
N ARG A 469 5.81 33.54 -16.32
CA ARG A 469 6.88 33.34 -15.35
C ARG A 469 8.17 32.85 -16.01
N PHE A 470 8.11 31.81 -16.83
CA PHE A 470 9.29 31.32 -17.54
C PHE A 470 9.82 32.33 -18.55
N THR A 471 8.93 33.05 -19.24
CA THR A 471 9.34 34.11 -20.18
C THR A 471 10.11 35.20 -19.45
N HIS A 472 9.63 35.62 -18.27
CA HIS A 472 10.31 36.61 -17.44
C HIS A 472 11.66 36.10 -16.94
N LEU A 473 11.72 34.90 -16.36
CA LEU A 473 12.96 34.31 -15.84
C LEU A 473 14.02 34.12 -16.94
N HIS A 474 13.61 33.61 -18.11
CA HIS A 474 14.51 33.41 -19.24
C HIS A 474 15.06 34.76 -19.76
N THR A 475 14.21 35.78 -19.88
CA THR A 475 14.63 37.13 -20.31
C THR A 475 15.58 37.77 -19.30
N GLN A 476 15.19 37.75 -18.02
CA GLN A 476 16.01 38.28 -16.93
C GLN A 476 17.38 37.61 -16.87
N PHE A 477 17.44 36.28 -17.00
CA PHE A 477 18.71 35.56 -17.02
C PHE A 477 19.62 35.98 -18.18
N LYS A 478 19.06 36.17 -19.39
CA LYS A 478 19.83 36.65 -20.56
C LYS A 478 20.37 38.05 -20.33
N ASP A 479 19.55 38.94 -19.77
CA ASP A 479 19.94 40.32 -19.48
C ASP A 479 21.04 40.41 -18.41
N GLU A 480 20.94 39.61 -17.33
CA GLU A 480 21.89 39.63 -16.22
C GLU A 480 23.22 38.93 -16.55
N SER A 481 23.17 37.80 -17.27
CA SER A 481 24.36 37.01 -17.59
C SER A 481 25.08 37.47 -18.86
N GLY A 482 24.37 38.17 -19.77
CA GLY A 482 24.85 38.47 -21.12
C GLY A 482 24.97 37.24 -22.03
N ILE A 483 24.45 36.08 -21.60
CA ILE A 483 24.43 34.86 -22.43
C ILE A 483 23.37 35.03 -23.53
N ASN A 484 23.77 34.67 -24.76
CA ASN A 484 22.85 34.51 -25.87
C ASN A 484 22.71 33.03 -26.21
N PHE A 485 21.49 32.53 -26.18
CA PHE A 485 21.14 31.21 -26.69
C PHE A 485 20.99 31.26 -28.20
N ASP A 486 21.50 30.25 -28.90
CA ASP A 486 21.29 30.13 -30.34
C ASP A 486 19.87 29.63 -30.68
N LYS A 487 19.56 29.56 -31.98
CA LYS A 487 18.22 29.16 -32.43
C LYS A 487 17.86 27.73 -32.01
N MET A 488 18.83 26.81 -32.01
CA MET A 488 18.57 25.42 -31.65
C MET A 488 18.32 25.31 -30.15
N GLU A 489 19.10 26.03 -29.35
CA GLU A 489 18.92 26.14 -27.90
C GLU A 489 17.51 26.67 -27.55
N GLU A 490 17.06 27.73 -28.24
CA GLU A 490 15.69 28.26 -28.06
C GLU A 490 14.61 27.25 -28.48
N HIS A 491 14.82 26.46 -29.55
CA HIS A 491 13.90 25.38 -29.93
C HIS A 491 13.85 24.24 -28.91
N LEU A 492 14.99 23.87 -28.31
CA LEU A 492 15.04 22.89 -27.23
C LEU A 492 14.29 23.38 -25.99
N LEU A 493 14.39 24.67 -25.67
CA LEU A 493 13.58 25.24 -24.59
C LEU A 493 12.08 25.12 -24.89
N GLN A 494 11.66 25.35 -26.15
CA GLN A 494 10.27 25.13 -26.55
C GLN A 494 9.86 23.66 -26.47
N PHE A 495 10.75 22.71 -26.77
CA PHE A 495 10.51 21.29 -26.58
C PHE A 495 10.23 20.96 -25.10
N HIS A 496 11.07 21.42 -24.17
CA HIS A 496 10.81 21.20 -22.73
C HIS A 496 9.50 21.84 -22.25
N MET A 497 9.19 23.05 -22.72
CA MET A 497 7.89 23.70 -22.44
C MET A 497 6.71 22.89 -23.00
N SER A 498 6.86 22.27 -24.17
CA SER A 498 5.80 21.42 -24.76
C SER A 498 5.56 20.14 -23.98
N ASN A 499 6.62 19.52 -23.46
CA ASN A 499 6.51 18.34 -22.61
C ASN A 499 5.78 18.69 -21.28
N LEU A 500 5.97 19.91 -20.78
CA LEU A 500 5.23 20.41 -19.62
C LEU A 500 3.77 20.74 -19.96
N GLU A 501 3.47 21.26 -21.17
CA GLU A 501 2.09 21.41 -21.65
C GLU A 501 1.38 20.05 -21.80
N TYR A 502 2.09 19.01 -22.22
CA TYR A 502 1.60 17.64 -22.20
C TYR A 502 1.29 17.20 -20.78
N ALA A 503 2.21 17.32 -19.82
CA ALA A 503 1.98 16.95 -18.42
C ALA A 503 0.79 17.71 -17.80
N CYS A 504 0.64 19.00 -18.07
CA CYS A 504 -0.49 19.80 -17.58
C CYS A 504 -1.79 19.58 -18.38
N GLY A 505 -1.69 19.04 -19.59
CA GLY A 505 -2.80 18.93 -20.53
C GLY A 505 -3.37 20.28 -20.96
N SER A 506 -2.59 21.36 -20.88
CA SER A 506 -3.03 22.71 -21.18
C SER A 506 -1.85 23.56 -21.63
N SER A 507 -2.14 24.67 -22.31
CA SER A 507 -1.10 25.67 -22.53
C SER A 507 -0.65 26.29 -21.22
N LEU A 508 0.65 26.56 -21.10
CA LEU A 508 1.25 27.16 -19.89
C LEU A 508 0.70 28.56 -19.58
N ASP A 509 0.06 29.22 -20.55
CA ASP A 509 -0.65 30.50 -20.35
C ASP A 509 -1.84 30.38 -19.39
N ALA A 510 -2.41 29.18 -19.24
CA ALA A 510 -3.55 28.92 -18.37
C ALA A 510 -3.17 28.25 -17.04
N VAL A 511 -1.97 27.71 -16.91
CA VAL A 511 -1.52 26.93 -15.75
C VAL A 511 -0.97 27.87 -14.67
N SER A 512 -1.40 27.66 -13.42
CA SER A 512 -0.94 28.42 -12.25
C SER A 512 0.57 28.30 -12.05
N ALA A 513 1.28 29.41 -11.88
CA ALA A 513 2.70 29.36 -11.53
C ALA A 513 2.94 28.88 -10.08
N LEU A 514 1.98 29.13 -9.19
CA LEU A 514 2.08 28.81 -7.76
C LEU A 514 1.82 27.36 -7.40
N HIS A 515 0.92 26.71 -8.13
CA HIS A 515 0.30 25.47 -7.67
C HIS A 515 0.33 24.33 -8.69
N TRP A 516 1.00 24.49 -9.84
CA TRP A 516 1.02 23.48 -10.91
C TRP A 516 1.52 22.11 -10.44
N ASP A 517 2.49 22.06 -9.52
CA ASP A 517 3.13 20.86 -8.96
C ASP A 517 2.71 20.54 -7.52
N GLN A 518 1.56 21.02 -7.03
CA GLN A 518 1.16 20.86 -5.62
C GLN A 518 1.14 19.41 -5.11
N ASN A 519 0.99 18.44 -6.00
CA ASN A 519 0.98 17.03 -5.63
C ASN A 519 2.36 16.56 -5.12
N GLU A 520 3.46 17.20 -5.54
CA GLU A 520 4.82 16.86 -5.14
C GLU A 520 5.14 17.20 -3.68
N ASP A 521 4.29 17.97 -3.00
CA ASP A 521 4.39 18.17 -1.54
C ASP A 521 4.01 16.90 -0.76
N MET A 522 3.42 15.90 -1.43
CA MET A 522 3.10 14.60 -0.87
C MET A 522 3.89 13.47 -1.54
N PRO A 523 4.15 12.35 -0.83
CA PRO A 523 4.89 11.21 -1.38
C PRO A 523 4.29 10.71 -2.70
N GLN A 524 5.10 10.67 -3.75
CA GLN A 524 4.68 10.17 -5.06
C GLN A 524 4.99 8.68 -5.22
N PHE A 525 4.46 8.05 -6.29
CA PHE A 525 4.89 6.72 -6.68
C PHE A 525 6.32 6.76 -7.22
N GLN A 526 7.14 5.78 -6.82
CA GLN A 526 8.54 5.68 -7.24
C GLN A 526 8.76 4.52 -8.22
N GLY A 527 10.01 4.33 -8.64
CA GLY A 527 10.42 3.35 -9.64
C GLY A 527 10.33 3.87 -11.07
N PRO A 528 10.95 3.17 -12.03
CA PRO A 528 11.02 3.61 -13.42
C PRO A 528 9.62 3.75 -14.03
N PRO A 529 9.43 4.68 -14.99
CA PRO A 529 8.20 4.75 -15.74
C PRO A 529 8.01 3.47 -16.56
N VAL A 530 6.76 3.02 -16.66
CA VAL A 530 6.42 1.81 -17.42
C VAL A 530 5.28 2.08 -18.39
N MET A 531 5.29 1.35 -19.49
CA MET A 531 4.20 1.31 -20.46
C MET A 531 3.41 0.01 -20.27
N LEU A 532 2.10 0.12 -20.09
CA LEU A 532 1.22 -1.05 -20.08
C LEU A 532 1.03 -1.54 -21.53
N GLN A 533 1.40 -2.79 -21.80
CA GLN A 533 1.35 -3.38 -23.15
C GLN A 533 0.16 -4.34 -23.28
N GLY A 534 -1.05 -3.82 -23.09
CA GLY A 534 -2.25 -4.63 -23.18
C GLY A 534 -3.53 -3.80 -23.13
N ASP A 535 -4.65 -4.49 -23.32
CA ASP A 535 -5.96 -3.87 -23.29
C ASP A 535 -6.40 -3.60 -21.84
N MET A 536 -6.51 -2.32 -21.48
CA MET A 536 -7.05 -1.89 -20.18
C MET A 536 -8.49 -2.37 -19.97
N LYS A 537 -9.21 -2.71 -21.04
CA LYS A 537 -10.52 -3.34 -20.95
C LYS A 537 -10.50 -4.62 -20.12
N ALA A 538 -9.44 -5.43 -20.18
CA ALA A 538 -9.35 -6.64 -19.35
C ALA A 538 -9.34 -6.32 -17.85
N VAL A 539 -8.64 -5.25 -17.45
CA VAL A 539 -8.64 -4.74 -16.06
C VAL A 539 -10.04 -4.26 -15.69
N LEU A 540 -10.67 -3.48 -16.56
CA LEU A 540 -11.98 -2.87 -16.31
C LEU A 540 -13.11 -3.90 -16.25
N ASP A 541 -13.15 -4.85 -17.18
CA ASP A 541 -14.10 -5.97 -17.21
C ASP A 541 -13.96 -6.78 -15.92
N ARG A 542 -12.72 -7.01 -15.48
CA ARG A 542 -12.47 -7.73 -14.24
C ARG A 542 -12.88 -6.95 -13.00
N LEU A 543 -12.71 -5.63 -12.97
CA LEU A 543 -13.26 -4.79 -11.90
C LEU A 543 -14.79 -4.84 -11.87
N ALA A 544 -15.43 -4.84 -13.04
CA ALA A 544 -16.89 -4.87 -13.21
C ALA A 544 -17.53 -6.25 -12.97
N GLU A 545 -16.73 -7.32 -12.85
CA GLU A 545 -17.25 -8.68 -12.66
C GLU A 545 -18.14 -8.80 -11.42
N GLY A 546 -19.38 -9.24 -11.63
CA GLY A 546 -20.38 -9.41 -10.57
C GLY A 546 -21.09 -8.12 -10.13
N ILE A 547 -20.84 -7.00 -10.81
CA ILE A 547 -21.45 -5.69 -10.52
C ILE A 547 -22.64 -5.44 -11.47
N ASP A 548 -23.73 -4.90 -10.94
CA ASP A 548 -24.88 -4.44 -11.73
C ASP A 548 -24.53 -3.12 -12.45
N VAL A 549 -24.15 -3.22 -13.72
CA VAL A 549 -23.79 -2.08 -14.58
C VAL A 549 -24.88 -1.85 -15.63
N CYS A 550 -25.42 -0.64 -15.65
CA CYS A 550 -26.37 -0.17 -16.66
C CYS A 550 -25.65 0.76 -17.64
N ASN A 551 -25.35 0.26 -18.84
CA ASN A 551 -24.83 1.08 -19.94
C ASN A 551 -25.96 1.84 -20.64
N ASP A 552 -25.61 2.83 -21.47
CA ASP A 552 -26.55 3.73 -22.15
C ASP A 552 -27.51 4.45 -21.17
N CYS A 553 -27.11 4.55 -19.90
CA CYS A 553 -27.88 5.09 -18.80
C CYS A 553 -27.34 6.47 -18.43
N LYS A 554 -27.61 7.46 -19.28
CA LYS A 554 -27.18 8.84 -19.05
C LYS A 554 -28.01 9.48 -17.94
N VAL A 555 -27.40 9.63 -16.76
CA VAL A 555 -27.99 10.39 -15.65
C VAL A 555 -28.14 11.86 -16.02
N THR A 556 -29.30 12.42 -15.69
CA THR A 556 -29.69 13.82 -15.96
C THR A 556 -30.11 14.57 -14.71
N GLY A 557 -30.49 13.86 -13.64
CA GLY A 557 -30.92 14.46 -12.38
C GLY A 557 -30.50 13.64 -11.16
N VAL A 558 -30.16 14.33 -10.07
CA VAL A 558 -29.91 13.76 -8.74
C VAL A 558 -30.60 14.63 -7.70
N ASP A 559 -31.68 14.13 -7.10
CA ASP A 559 -32.39 14.78 -5.99
C ASP A 559 -32.01 14.10 -4.67
N TYR A 560 -31.31 14.85 -3.82
CA TYR A 560 -30.85 14.42 -2.49
C TYR A 560 -31.49 15.24 -1.35
N SER A 561 -32.58 15.96 -1.63
CA SER A 561 -33.35 16.72 -0.65
C SER A 561 -34.08 15.82 0.36
N GLY A 562 -34.52 14.64 -0.09
CA GLY A 562 -35.21 13.63 0.69
C GLY A 562 -34.28 12.76 1.55
N LYS A 563 -34.86 11.80 2.29
CA LYS A 563 -34.09 10.80 3.05
C LYS A 563 -33.33 9.86 2.11
N ASP A 564 -34.04 9.30 1.14
CA ASP A 564 -33.48 8.50 0.06
C ASP A 564 -33.16 9.43 -1.13
N ILE A 565 -32.16 9.10 -1.93
CA ILE A 565 -31.72 9.90 -3.08
C ILE A 565 -32.40 9.36 -4.35
N LEU A 566 -32.95 10.25 -5.17
CA LEU A 566 -33.55 9.91 -6.47
C LEU A 566 -32.57 10.26 -7.59
N VAL A 567 -32.28 9.31 -8.47
CA VAL A 567 -31.38 9.47 -9.62
C VAL A 567 -32.18 9.22 -10.90
N SER A 568 -32.26 10.22 -11.76
CA SER A 568 -33.05 10.17 -13.00
C SER A 568 -32.14 10.00 -14.22
N ALA A 569 -32.42 9.00 -15.05
CA ALA A 569 -31.72 8.74 -16.31
C ALA A 569 -32.73 8.48 -17.43
N GLY A 570 -32.97 9.50 -18.27
CA GLY A 570 -34.02 9.43 -19.29
C GLY A 570 -35.41 9.27 -18.67
N SER A 571 -36.11 8.19 -19.00
CA SER A 571 -37.41 7.84 -18.42
C SER A 571 -37.32 6.95 -17.18
N GLU A 572 -36.13 6.51 -16.81
CA GLU A 572 -35.90 5.66 -15.65
C GLU A 572 -35.54 6.49 -14.41
N GLU A 573 -36.00 6.03 -13.25
CA GLU A 573 -35.67 6.59 -11.96
C GLU A 573 -35.17 5.49 -11.03
N PHE A 574 -34.08 5.79 -10.32
CA PHE A 574 -33.45 4.89 -9.37
C PHE A 574 -33.42 5.53 -7.98
N THR A 575 -33.64 4.72 -6.94
CA THR A 575 -33.52 5.16 -5.55
C THR A 575 -32.22 4.63 -4.96
N ALA A 576 -31.46 5.51 -4.31
CA ALA A 576 -30.18 5.18 -3.68
C ALA A 576 -30.13 5.59 -2.20
N SER A 577 -29.33 4.85 -1.42
CA SER A 577 -28.99 5.28 -0.05
C SER A 577 -27.89 6.35 -0.06
N LYS A 578 -26.94 6.24 -0.98
CA LYS A 578 -25.78 7.14 -1.19
C LYS A 578 -25.47 7.16 -2.69
N VAL A 579 -24.87 8.24 -3.19
CA VAL A 579 -24.44 8.36 -4.60
C VAL A 579 -22.96 8.71 -4.68
N ILE A 580 -22.22 8.03 -5.55
CA ILE A 580 -20.87 8.43 -5.96
C ILE A 580 -20.95 9.04 -7.36
N VAL A 581 -20.56 10.30 -7.50
CA VAL A 581 -20.40 10.99 -8.79
C VAL A 581 -18.96 10.78 -9.25
N SER A 582 -18.77 10.01 -10.33
CA SER A 582 -17.46 9.74 -10.92
C SER A 582 -17.34 10.20 -12.37
N VAL A 583 -18.23 11.11 -12.78
CA VAL A 583 -18.21 11.71 -14.12
C VAL A 583 -16.98 12.61 -14.29
N PRO A 584 -16.48 12.79 -15.53
CA PRO A 584 -15.39 13.72 -15.80
C PRO A 584 -15.72 15.16 -15.40
N LEU A 585 -14.69 15.94 -15.04
CA LEU A 585 -14.84 17.33 -14.61
C LEU A 585 -15.56 18.21 -15.66
N SER A 586 -15.33 17.95 -16.94
CA SER A 586 -16.03 18.58 -18.07
C SER A 586 -17.55 18.41 -18.00
N ILE A 587 -18.04 17.22 -17.64
CA ILE A 587 -19.47 16.91 -17.53
C ILE A 587 -20.09 17.62 -16.34
N LEU A 588 -19.36 17.66 -15.21
CA LEU A 588 -19.78 18.37 -14.02
C LEU A 588 -19.87 19.88 -14.29
N LYS A 589 -18.85 20.47 -14.93
CA LYS A 589 -18.81 21.89 -15.31
C LYS A 589 -19.85 22.27 -16.36
N ALA A 590 -20.20 21.35 -17.26
CA ALA A 590 -21.24 21.57 -18.26
C ALA A 590 -22.65 21.61 -17.65
N GLY A 591 -22.83 21.25 -16.37
CA GLY A 591 -24.14 21.18 -15.74
C GLY A 591 -25.06 20.12 -16.38
N SER A 592 -24.46 19.06 -16.95
CA SER A 592 -25.22 18.01 -17.65
C SER A 592 -26.10 17.15 -16.71
N ILE A 593 -25.83 17.21 -15.40
CA ILE A 593 -26.62 16.56 -14.36
C ILE A 593 -27.16 17.67 -13.46
N GLN A 594 -28.49 17.74 -13.32
CA GLN A 594 -29.14 18.67 -12.41
C GLN A 594 -29.13 18.10 -10.99
N PHE A 595 -28.53 18.84 -10.06
CA PHE A 595 -28.53 18.49 -8.64
C PHE A 595 -29.61 19.29 -7.90
N THR A 596 -30.40 18.61 -7.07
CA THR A 596 -31.42 19.23 -6.21
C THR A 596 -31.24 18.79 -4.75
N PRO A 597 -30.87 19.67 -3.80
CA PRO A 597 -30.41 21.06 -4.00
C PRO A 597 -29.19 21.19 -4.92
N ALA A 598 -28.85 22.42 -5.34
CA ALA A 598 -27.66 22.65 -6.16
C ALA A 598 -26.37 22.33 -5.40
N LEU A 599 -25.36 21.84 -6.11
CA LEU A 599 -24.01 21.68 -5.56
C LEU A 599 -23.39 23.05 -5.25
N PRO A 600 -22.47 23.14 -4.28
CA PRO A 600 -21.71 24.36 -4.05
C PRO A 600 -20.88 24.78 -5.27
N ASP A 601 -20.82 26.08 -5.56
CA ASP A 601 -20.15 26.63 -6.76
C ASP A 601 -18.69 26.17 -6.93
N TYR A 602 -17.98 25.98 -5.80
CA TYR A 602 -16.59 25.53 -5.79
C TYR A 602 -16.39 24.14 -6.42
N LYS A 603 -17.44 23.30 -6.51
CA LYS A 603 -17.40 22.01 -7.23
C LYS A 603 -17.19 22.14 -8.73
N THR A 604 -17.46 23.32 -9.29
CA THR A 604 -17.32 23.56 -10.74
C THR A 604 -16.27 24.60 -11.10
N SER A 605 -15.83 25.44 -10.16
CA SER A 605 -14.85 26.51 -10.44
C SER A 605 -13.40 26.15 -10.11
N SER A 606 -13.14 25.10 -9.32
CA SER A 606 -11.82 24.88 -8.69
C SER A 606 -10.69 24.42 -9.64
N LEU A 607 -10.97 23.66 -10.70
CA LEU A 607 -9.95 23.05 -11.56
C LEU A 607 -10.17 23.35 -13.05
N GLY A 608 -9.14 23.18 -13.88
CA GLY A 608 -9.14 23.36 -15.33
C GLY A 608 -9.49 22.07 -16.08
N ILE A 609 -10.03 22.20 -17.29
CA ILE A 609 -10.29 21.08 -18.21
C ILE A 609 -9.09 20.98 -19.17
N GLY A 610 -8.24 19.98 -18.99
CA GLY A 610 -7.10 19.73 -19.87
C GLY A 610 -7.49 18.90 -21.11
N HIS A 611 -6.79 19.15 -22.21
CA HIS A 611 -6.92 18.49 -23.49
C HIS A 611 -5.57 17.98 -23.98
N VAL A 612 -5.53 16.69 -24.25
CA VAL A 612 -4.45 15.99 -24.95
C VAL A 612 -5.09 14.97 -25.85
N GLU A 613 -4.54 14.79 -27.04
CA GLU A 613 -4.99 13.76 -27.97
C GLU A 613 -3.82 12.88 -28.39
N LYS A 614 -4.12 11.61 -28.63
CA LYS A 614 -3.17 10.56 -28.96
C LYS A 614 -3.26 10.24 -30.44
N VAL A 615 -2.11 9.98 -31.06
CA VAL A 615 -2.00 9.39 -32.40
C VAL A 615 -1.28 8.06 -32.29
N LEU A 616 -1.90 7.01 -32.81
CA LEU A 616 -1.32 5.66 -32.94
C LEU A 616 -1.09 5.35 -34.41
N LEU A 617 0.09 4.81 -34.74
CA LEU A 617 0.49 4.43 -36.10
C LEU A 617 1.06 3.03 -36.09
N LYS A 618 0.57 2.16 -36.99
CA LYS A 618 1.08 0.80 -37.20
C LYS A 618 1.88 0.72 -38.50
N PHE A 619 3.06 0.12 -38.48
CA PHE A 619 3.98 0.01 -39.62
C PHE A 619 4.30 -1.44 -39.96
N GLU A 620 4.74 -1.67 -41.20
CA GLU A 620 5.23 -2.99 -41.64
C GLU A 620 6.66 -3.29 -41.16
N SER A 621 7.45 -2.24 -40.93
CA SER A 621 8.84 -2.32 -40.49
C SER A 621 9.16 -1.25 -39.44
N PRO A 622 10.03 -1.55 -38.46
CA PRO A 622 10.37 -0.62 -37.39
C PRO A 622 11.57 0.27 -37.79
N PHE A 623 11.39 1.12 -38.79
CA PHE A 623 12.46 1.95 -39.39
C PHE A 623 13.21 2.85 -38.39
N TRP A 624 12.60 3.18 -37.25
CA TRP A 624 13.23 4.01 -36.22
C TRP A 624 14.33 3.28 -35.44
N LYS A 625 14.28 1.94 -35.30
CA LYS A 625 15.11 1.17 -34.36
C LYS A 625 16.61 1.33 -34.58
N ASP A 626 17.06 1.43 -35.82
CA ASP A 626 18.49 1.56 -36.12
C ASP A 626 19.06 2.91 -35.64
N ARG A 627 18.24 3.96 -35.62
CA ARG A 627 18.65 5.31 -35.21
C ARG A 627 18.46 5.56 -33.72
N VAL A 628 17.36 5.08 -33.13
CA VAL A 628 17.07 5.25 -31.70
C VAL A 628 17.67 4.13 -30.81
N LYS A 629 18.33 3.15 -31.44
CA LYS A 629 19.03 2.02 -30.83
C LYS A 629 18.12 1.26 -29.85
N THR A 630 18.53 1.17 -28.58
CA THR A 630 17.83 0.44 -27.52
C THR A 630 16.79 1.27 -26.79
N SER A 631 16.56 2.53 -27.19
CA SER A 631 15.54 3.36 -26.55
C SER A 631 14.13 2.97 -27.01
N ASN A 632 13.19 3.02 -26.08
CA ASN A 632 11.76 2.85 -26.31
C ASN A 632 11.03 4.17 -26.61
N MET A 633 11.74 5.28 -26.75
CA MET A 633 11.16 6.58 -27.11
C MET A 633 12.16 7.50 -27.81
N PHE A 634 11.66 8.54 -28.47
CA PHE A 634 12.50 9.62 -29.01
C PHE A 634 11.71 10.92 -29.10
N GLY A 635 12.39 12.05 -28.96
CA GLY A 635 11.81 13.39 -29.06
C GLY A 635 11.97 14.02 -30.44
N CYS A 636 11.01 14.85 -30.82
CA CYS A 636 11.01 15.67 -32.03
C CYS A 636 11.05 17.16 -31.65
N VAL A 637 12.19 17.80 -31.91
CA VAL A 637 12.40 19.24 -31.74
C VAL A 637 11.91 19.97 -32.98
N GLN A 638 10.81 20.70 -32.85
CA GLN A 638 10.19 21.46 -33.94
C GLN A 638 11.05 22.69 -34.30
N THR A 639 11.52 22.80 -35.55
CA THR A 639 12.34 23.92 -36.04
C THR A 639 11.58 24.88 -36.96
N GLY A 640 10.46 24.43 -37.54
CA GLY A 640 9.61 25.21 -38.45
C GLY A 640 8.50 26.07 -37.81
N PHE A 641 8.42 26.15 -36.47
CA PHE A 641 7.35 26.83 -35.70
C PHE A 641 5.89 26.35 -35.93
N SER A 642 5.69 25.08 -36.24
CA SER A 642 4.36 24.47 -36.36
C SER A 642 3.85 23.95 -35.01
N PHE A 643 3.65 24.83 -34.03
CA PHE A 643 3.18 24.53 -32.65
C PHE A 643 4.02 23.49 -31.87
N ARG A 644 4.66 23.91 -30.77
CA ARG A 644 5.57 23.06 -29.98
C ARG A 644 4.96 21.74 -29.48
N GLY A 645 3.66 21.72 -29.16
CA GLY A 645 2.95 20.52 -28.68
C GLY A 645 2.46 19.58 -29.78
N MET A 646 2.98 19.67 -31.00
CA MET A 646 2.63 18.79 -32.12
C MET A 646 3.67 17.67 -32.25
N PHE A 647 3.31 16.45 -31.84
CA PHE A 647 4.16 15.24 -31.98
C PHE A 647 5.53 15.38 -31.31
N ASP A 648 5.55 15.84 -30.06
CA ASP A 648 6.76 16.12 -29.29
C ASP A 648 7.57 14.85 -28.97
N VAL A 649 6.92 13.80 -28.48
CA VAL A 649 7.57 12.53 -28.12
C VAL A 649 6.86 11.37 -28.80
N PHE A 650 7.66 10.46 -29.36
CA PHE A 650 7.20 9.19 -29.92
C PHE A 650 7.63 8.04 -29.01
N TYR A 651 6.68 7.19 -28.65
CA TYR A 651 6.90 5.99 -27.86
C TYR A 651 6.82 4.75 -28.75
N ASP A 652 7.83 3.89 -28.69
CA ASP A 652 7.81 2.56 -29.29
C ASP A 652 6.98 1.64 -28.41
N ILE A 653 5.77 1.35 -28.87
CA ILE A 653 4.80 0.48 -28.19
C ILE A 653 4.66 -0.87 -28.93
N SER A 654 5.66 -1.22 -29.73
CA SER A 654 5.68 -2.46 -30.50
C SER A 654 5.59 -3.68 -29.60
N ASN A 655 4.91 -4.71 -30.09
CA ASN A 655 4.91 -6.05 -29.49
C ASN A 655 5.65 -7.03 -30.43
N LYS A 656 5.56 -8.34 -30.18
CA LYS A 656 6.26 -9.34 -30.99
C LYS A 656 5.76 -9.44 -32.44
N GLU A 657 4.55 -8.97 -32.72
CA GLU A 657 3.85 -9.17 -33.98
C GLU A 657 3.60 -7.85 -34.74
N GLU A 658 3.60 -6.71 -34.04
CA GLU A 658 3.23 -5.42 -34.59
C GLU A 658 4.24 -4.32 -34.22
N TYR A 659 4.62 -3.51 -35.22
CA TYR A 659 5.47 -2.34 -35.05
C TYR A 659 4.60 -1.09 -34.94
N MET A 660 4.63 -0.43 -33.79
CA MET A 660 3.69 0.64 -33.49
C MET A 660 4.38 1.81 -32.79
N LEU A 661 4.00 3.02 -33.20
CA LEU A 661 4.37 4.26 -32.52
C LEU A 661 3.13 4.94 -31.94
N SER A 662 3.30 5.50 -30.75
CA SER A 662 2.32 6.39 -30.12
C SER A 662 2.95 7.76 -29.94
N THR A 663 2.20 8.82 -30.24
CA THR A 663 2.59 10.21 -29.94
C THR A 663 1.38 11.02 -29.49
N PHE A 664 1.61 12.24 -29.02
CA PHE A 664 0.60 13.09 -28.43
C PHE A 664 0.56 14.47 -29.09
N ILE A 665 -0.59 15.12 -28.93
CA ILE A 665 -0.84 16.50 -29.31
C ILE A 665 -1.32 17.22 -28.06
N SER A 666 -0.67 18.33 -27.70
CA SER A 666 -0.92 19.08 -26.46
C SER A 666 -0.85 20.60 -26.67
N GLY A 667 -1.19 21.35 -25.63
CA GLY A 667 -1.12 22.82 -25.64
C GLY A 667 -1.94 23.45 -26.76
N LYS A 668 -1.38 24.49 -27.41
CA LYS A 668 -2.06 25.22 -28.50
C LYS A 668 -2.25 24.39 -29.78
N ALA A 669 -1.52 23.28 -29.94
CA ALA A 669 -1.65 22.41 -31.13
C ALA A 669 -3.05 21.75 -31.22
N ILE A 670 -3.75 21.60 -30.09
CA ILE A 670 -5.14 21.10 -30.04
C ILE A 670 -6.10 21.94 -30.87
N GLU A 671 -5.89 23.26 -30.99
CA GLU A 671 -6.75 24.14 -31.79
C GLU A 671 -6.67 23.80 -33.28
N THR A 672 -5.47 23.48 -33.76
CA THR A 672 -5.24 23.02 -35.14
C THR A 672 -5.87 21.66 -35.38
N LEU A 673 -5.75 20.75 -34.40
CA LEU A 673 -6.36 19.41 -34.46
C LEU A 673 -7.88 19.48 -34.63
N ARG A 674 -8.56 20.40 -33.96
CA ARG A 674 -10.04 20.57 -34.02
C ARG A 674 -10.57 20.87 -35.42
N GLN A 675 -9.73 21.39 -36.32
CA GLN A 675 -10.11 21.81 -37.67
C GLN A 675 -9.75 20.76 -38.73
N LYS A 676 -9.15 19.63 -38.33
CA LYS A 676 -8.64 18.60 -39.25
C LYS A 676 -9.35 17.27 -39.04
N SER A 677 -9.52 16.52 -40.11
CA SER A 677 -9.94 15.12 -40.07
C SER A 677 -8.83 14.23 -39.50
N ASP A 678 -9.20 13.04 -39.01
CA ASP A 678 -8.24 12.08 -38.46
C ASP A 678 -7.17 11.68 -39.48
N LYS A 679 -7.57 11.56 -40.75
CA LYS A 679 -6.63 11.27 -41.85
C LYS A 679 -5.63 12.40 -42.04
N GLU A 680 -6.06 13.67 -42.04
CA GLU A 680 -5.14 14.80 -42.20
C GLU A 680 -4.13 14.89 -41.04
N VAL A 681 -4.56 14.57 -39.82
CA VAL A 681 -3.69 14.54 -38.64
C VAL A 681 -2.69 13.40 -38.73
N ALA A 682 -3.13 12.20 -39.13
CA ALA A 682 -2.26 11.07 -39.36
C ALA A 682 -1.25 11.36 -40.49
N ASP A 683 -1.69 11.97 -41.59
CA ASP A 683 -0.83 12.34 -42.71
C ASP A 683 0.24 13.37 -42.26
N MET A 684 -0.12 14.35 -41.42
CA MET A 684 0.85 15.29 -40.81
C MET A 684 1.87 14.59 -39.90
N CYS A 685 1.43 13.62 -39.10
CA CYS A 685 2.33 12.85 -38.24
C CYS A 685 3.30 11.99 -39.07
N VAL A 686 2.80 11.38 -40.15
CA VAL A 686 3.62 10.61 -41.10
C VAL A 686 4.61 11.51 -41.85
N GLU A 687 4.21 12.73 -42.22
CA GLU A 687 5.11 13.71 -42.83
C GLU A 687 6.24 14.09 -41.88
N CYS A 688 5.94 14.34 -40.60
CA CYS A 688 6.93 14.56 -39.55
C CYS A 688 7.92 13.37 -39.46
N LEU A 689 7.41 12.14 -39.36
CA LEU A 689 8.24 10.94 -39.32
C LEU A 689 9.10 10.76 -40.59
N LYS A 690 8.58 11.07 -41.78
CA LYS A 690 9.36 11.00 -43.04
C LYS A 690 10.45 12.05 -43.14
N ASN A 691 10.21 13.22 -42.56
CA ASN A 691 11.22 14.25 -42.50
C ASN A 691 12.36 13.82 -41.56
N MET A 692 12.02 13.22 -40.40
CA MET A 692 12.97 12.68 -39.44
C MET A 692 13.72 11.44 -39.93
N PHE A 693 13.02 10.52 -40.60
CA PHE A 693 13.51 9.22 -41.05
C PHE A 693 13.21 9.04 -42.55
N LYS A 694 14.24 9.18 -43.39
CA LYS A 694 14.07 9.19 -44.87
C LYS A 694 13.54 7.87 -45.43
N ASP A 695 13.70 6.78 -44.68
CA ASP A 695 13.24 5.42 -44.97
C ASP A 695 11.89 5.08 -44.32
N ALA A 696 11.22 6.03 -43.67
CA ALA A 696 9.92 5.81 -43.04
C ALA A 696 8.88 5.31 -44.04
N SER A 697 8.31 4.14 -43.72
CA SER A 697 7.20 3.56 -44.48
C SER A 697 5.88 4.29 -44.16
N PHE A 698 4.88 4.10 -45.01
CA PHE A 698 3.52 4.56 -44.70
C PHE A 698 2.89 3.64 -43.65
N PRO A 699 2.06 4.18 -42.74
CA PRO A 699 1.37 3.35 -41.77
C PRO A 699 0.32 2.47 -42.47
N THR A 700 0.21 1.23 -42.02
CA THR A 700 -0.83 0.27 -42.45
C THR A 700 -2.17 0.52 -41.75
N ALA A 701 -2.14 1.15 -40.57
CA ALA A 701 -3.30 1.59 -39.83
C ALA A 701 -2.93 2.81 -38.97
N PHE A 702 -3.92 3.64 -38.66
CA PHE A 702 -3.78 4.76 -37.74
C PHE A 702 -5.03 4.92 -36.87
N TYR A 703 -4.86 5.56 -35.71
CA TYR A 703 -5.94 6.01 -34.85
C TYR A 703 -5.59 7.39 -34.30
N VAL A 704 -6.58 8.29 -34.25
CA VAL A 704 -6.47 9.63 -33.67
C VAL A 704 -7.59 9.78 -32.65
N SER A 705 -7.25 10.05 -31.40
CA SER A 705 -8.27 10.24 -30.37
C SER A 705 -8.96 11.60 -30.52
N ARG A 706 -10.21 11.67 -30.03
CA ARG A 706 -11.06 12.87 -30.00
C ARG A 706 -11.75 13.00 -28.64
N TRP A 707 -10.99 12.91 -27.57
CA TRP A 707 -11.48 13.00 -26.19
C TRP A 707 -12.22 14.32 -25.92
N TYR A 708 -11.73 15.45 -26.44
CA TYR A 708 -12.36 16.75 -26.24
C TYR A 708 -13.80 16.84 -26.79
N SER A 709 -14.16 16.05 -27.80
CA SER A 709 -15.50 16.05 -28.42
C SER A 709 -16.33 14.82 -28.07
N THR A 710 -15.81 13.91 -27.25
CA THR A 710 -16.55 12.74 -26.79
C THR A 710 -17.61 13.18 -25.78
N ALA A 711 -18.90 12.98 -26.10
CA ALA A 711 -20.04 13.66 -25.46
C ALA A 711 -20.17 13.44 -23.93
N ASP A 712 -19.67 12.32 -23.43
CA ASP A 712 -19.68 11.89 -22.03
C ASP A 712 -18.28 11.95 -21.38
N ILE A 713 -17.28 12.51 -22.09
CA ILE A 713 -15.89 12.65 -21.61
C ILE A 713 -15.38 14.08 -21.70
N GLY A 714 -15.34 14.69 -22.89
CA GLY A 714 -15.01 16.10 -23.11
C GLY A 714 -13.62 16.59 -22.65
N MET A 715 -12.70 15.71 -22.22
CA MET A 715 -11.41 16.10 -21.65
C MET A 715 -10.39 14.95 -21.61
N ALA A 716 -9.12 15.29 -21.41
CA ALA A 716 -8.06 14.33 -21.08
C ALA A 716 -7.90 14.21 -19.55
N TYR A 717 -7.44 15.25 -18.87
CA TYR A 717 -7.26 15.27 -17.41
C TYR A 717 -7.30 16.69 -16.85
N SER A 718 -7.45 16.82 -15.53
CA SER A 718 -7.53 18.12 -14.87
C SER A 718 -6.17 18.82 -14.72
N PHE A 719 -6.18 20.12 -14.45
CA PHE A 719 -5.00 20.88 -14.04
C PHE A 719 -5.42 22.04 -13.13
N ILE A 720 -4.46 22.71 -12.50
CA ILE A 720 -4.72 23.88 -11.65
C ILE A 720 -4.56 25.16 -12.49
N PRO A 721 -5.66 25.88 -12.80
CA PRO A 721 -5.59 27.09 -13.59
C PRO A 721 -5.10 28.27 -12.77
N VAL A 722 -4.62 29.33 -13.43
CA VAL A 722 -4.21 30.57 -12.74
C VAL A 722 -5.33 31.10 -11.83
N ASN A 723 -4.97 31.46 -10.60
CA ASN A 723 -5.85 31.91 -9.52
C ASN A 723 -6.78 30.82 -8.95
N ALA A 724 -6.59 29.54 -9.28
CA ALA A 724 -7.21 28.47 -8.50
C ALA A 724 -6.54 28.45 -7.12
N GLY A 725 -7.36 28.45 -6.05
CA GLY A 725 -6.83 28.41 -4.69
C GLY A 725 -6.15 27.07 -4.36
N ALA A 726 -5.25 27.08 -3.39
CA ALA A 726 -4.50 25.89 -2.93
C ALA A 726 -5.37 24.68 -2.55
N ASN A 727 -6.66 24.89 -2.23
CA ASN A 727 -7.60 23.83 -1.87
C ASN A 727 -8.39 23.26 -3.07
N ALA A 728 -7.97 23.51 -4.31
CA ALA A 728 -8.74 23.14 -5.50
C ALA A 728 -9.18 21.68 -5.54
N PHE A 729 -8.28 20.72 -5.25
CA PHE A 729 -8.63 19.30 -5.18
C PHE A 729 -9.44 18.92 -3.95
N ASN A 730 -9.18 19.56 -2.79
CA ASN A 730 -9.96 19.33 -1.56
C ASN A 730 -11.43 19.72 -1.76
N ASN A 731 -11.66 20.87 -2.40
CA ASN A 731 -12.99 21.33 -2.80
C ASN A 731 -13.70 20.32 -3.68
N MET A 732 -13.00 19.66 -4.61
CA MET A 732 -13.58 18.62 -5.46
C MET A 732 -13.87 17.32 -4.71
N GLN A 733 -12.99 16.93 -3.79
CA GLN A 733 -13.07 15.70 -2.99
C GLN A 733 -14.20 15.69 -1.95
N GLU A 734 -14.55 16.84 -1.38
CA GLU A 734 -15.52 16.95 -0.27
C GLU A 734 -16.86 16.26 -0.58
N ASP A 735 -17.44 15.49 0.32
CA ASP A 735 -18.80 14.99 0.11
C ASP A 735 -19.84 16.09 0.39
N VAL A 736 -21.07 15.89 -0.08
CA VAL A 736 -22.20 16.78 0.22
C VAL A 736 -23.19 16.04 1.09
N GLN A 737 -23.28 16.49 2.35
CA GLN A 737 -24.20 15.99 3.38
C GLN A 737 -24.09 14.47 3.62
N GLU A 738 -22.91 13.88 3.43
CA GLU A 738 -22.70 12.44 3.47
C GLU A 738 -23.67 11.66 2.57
N LYS A 739 -24.19 12.28 1.50
CA LYS A 739 -25.14 11.68 0.56
C LYS A 739 -24.53 11.55 -0.83
N ILE A 740 -23.85 12.61 -1.27
CA ILE A 740 -23.17 12.67 -2.58
C ILE A 740 -21.67 12.70 -2.35
N TYR A 741 -20.98 11.69 -2.86
CA TYR A 741 -19.54 11.53 -2.80
C TYR A 741 -18.93 11.74 -4.19
N PHE A 742 -17.67 12.13 -4.25
CA PHE A 742 -17.00 12.45 -5.52
C PHE A 742 -15.73 11.63 -5.68
N ALA A 743 -15.64 10.91 -6.80
CA ALA A 743 -14.48 10.14 -7.19
C ALA A 743 -14.05 10.53 -8.62
N GLY A 744 -12.83 10.20 -8.98
CA GLY A 744 -12.19 10.56 -10.25
C GLY A 744 -10.87 11.30 -10.04
N GLU A 745 -10.06 11.37 -11.09
CA GLU A 745 -8.73 12.02 -11.04
C GLU A 745 -8.78 13.47 -10.56
N ALA A 746 -9.85 14.20 -10.92
CA ALA A 746 -10.08 15.59 -10.49
C ALA A 746 -10.45 15.73 -8.99
N THR A 747 -10.45 14.63 -8.24
CA THR A 747 -10.77 14.59 -6.80
C THR A 747 -9.60 14.05 -5.97
N HIS A 748 -8.42 13.80 -6.56
CA HIS A 748 -7.30 13.17 -5.87
C HIS A 748 -6.06 14.08 -5.89
N SER A 749 -5.87 14.87 -4.83
CA SER A 749 -4.77 15.85 -4.74
C SER A 749 -3.37 15.23 -4.84
N GLN A 750 -3.17 14.03 -4.31
CA GLN A 750 -1.86 13.37 -4.33
C GLN A 750 -1.46 12.82 -5.70
N PHE A 751 -2.42 12.34 -6.49
CA PHE A 751 -2.18 11.65 -7.76
C PHE A 751 -3.18 12.16 -8.83
N PRO A 752 -3.26 13.48 -9.06
CA PRO A 752 -4.22 14.02 -10.00
C PRO A 752 -3.94 13.49 -11.41
N GLN A 753 -4.88 13.67 -12.34
CA GLN A 753 -4.75 13.30 -13.76
C GLN A 753 -4.73 11.79 -14.08
N THR A 754 -4.05 11.00 -13.25
CA THR A 754 -3.71 9.61 -13.53
C THR A 754 -4.89 8.66 -13.38
N LEU A 755 -4.83 7.55 -14.13
CA LEU A 755 -5.71 6.39 -13.90
C LEU A 755 -5.54 5.84 -12.47
N THR A 756 -4.33 5.93 -11.91
CA THR A 756 -4.05 5.52 -10.52
C THR A 756 -4.80 6.37 -9.51
N GLY A 757 -4.76 7.69 -9.61
CA GLY A 757 -5.51 8.58 -8.74
C GLY A 757 -7.01 8.43 -8.90
N ALA A 758 -7.50 8.23 -10.12
CA ALA A 758 -8.89 7.88 -10.36
C ALA A 758 -9.27 6.57 -9.63
N TYR A 759 -8.48 5.50 -9.77
CA TYR A 759 -8.69 4.25 -9.04
C TYR A 759 -8.70 4.47 -7.52
N MET A 760 -7.69 5.16 -6.98
CA MET A 760 -7.53 5.38 -5.54
C MET A 760 -8.65 6.25 -4.96
N SER A 761 -9.15 7.23 -5.73
CA SER A 761 -10.30 8.04 -5.29
C SER A 761 -11.56 7.19 -5.12
N GLY A 762 -11.78 6.19 -5.98
CA GLY A 762 -12.89 5.26 -5.83
C GLY A 762 -12.75 4.37 -4.58
N VAL A 763 -11.54 3.90 -4.29
CA VAL A 763 -11.25 3.16 -3.04
C VAL A 763 -11.51 4.03 -1.81
N ARG A 764 -11.08 5.30 -1.85
CA ARG A 764 -11.31 6.29 -0.78
C ARG A 764 -12.80 6.52 -0.52
N GLU A 765 -13.60 6.75 -1.56
CA GLU A 765 -15.05 6.97 -1.38
C GLU A 765 -15.79 5.69 -0.95
N ALA A 766 -15.34 4.52 -1.41
CA ALA A 766 -15.85 3.24 -0.93
C ALA A 766 -15.62 3.05 0.58
N GLU A 767 -14.44 3.40 1.09
CA GLU A 767 -14.17 3.36 2.53
C GLU A 767 -15.11 4.29 3.30
N LYS A 768 -15.23 5.57 2.88
CA LYS A 768 -16.09 6.54 3.57
C LYS A 768 -17.53 6.05 3.65
N ILE A 769 -18.07 5.57 2.53
CA ILE A 769 -19.44 5.06 2.47
C ILE A 769 -19.59 3.81 3.33
N TYR A 770 -18.67 2.85 3.26
CA TYR A 770 -18.72 1.65 4.09
C TYR A 770 -18.78 2.01 5.58
N ARG A 771 -17.90 2.91 6.05
CA ARG A 771 -17.90 3.36 7.45
C ARG A 771 -19.21 4.05 7.86
N ALA A 772 -19.76 4.87 6.97
CA ALA A 772 -21.04 5.54 7.19
C ALA A 772 -22.24 4.57 7.19
N LEU A 773 -22.10 3.36 6.65
CA LEU A 773 -23.14 2.33 6.65
C LEU A 773 -23.05 1.35 7.82
N VAL A 774 -21.84 1.10 8.35
CA VAL A 774 -21.60 0.10 9.40
C VAL A 774 -21.80 0.64 10.82
N ASP A 775 -22.01 1.95 11.00
CA ASP A 775 -21.98 2.61 12.31
C ASP A 775 -20.76 2.16 13.13
N VAL A 776 -19.55 2.44 12.60
CA VAL A 776 -18.32 2.20 13.36
C VAL A 776 -18.18 3.30 14.41
N THR A 777 -18.76 3.05 15.59
CA THR A 777 -18.33 3.67 16.85
C THR A 777 -17.21 2.87 17.48
#